data_AF-A0A661JGZ6-F1
#
_entry.id   AF-A0A661JGZ6-F1
#
_cell.length_a   1.000
_cell.length_b   1.000
_cell.length_c   1.000
_cell.angle_alpha   90.00
_cell.angle_beta   90.00
_cell.angle_gamma   90.00
#
_symmetry.space_group_name_H-M   'P 1'
#
loop_
_entity.id
_entity.type
_entity.pdbx_description
1 polymer ?
#
loop_
_entity_poly.entity_id
_entity_poly.type
_entity_poly.pdbx_seq_one_letter_code
_entity_poly.pdbx_strand_id
1 'polypeptide(L)'
;MPSDYEQICKDNIRRRGEEFDDIGRLISEQLYSDRTHFIYELLQNAEDALERRKRNNPESELPTNVKFLLYKDRLEFRHFGENFNTNDVKGISDVLKGTKSEDKTQIGKFGIGFKSVYAFTSTPEIHSGDEHFIIERYIRPRSADRIPQIADGETVFVLPFNHKDLSKEQAFKLIEEKLKKIGSRVLLFLRNITEIEWKIEDQDEGLYLKESKQQGRFAQKVTVIGQHGNEDEEEEWLVFRRQIEVVNSSVEGFVEVAFRLIEDKKEGKKIIRRIESSPLVVYFPTKLETRFGFLIHGPYDTTASRSGIKDNEWNRSLILETADLLTETVLPWLKQKRLLTTSFLEALPIRPVDFPQDSLFRPIYEKVRVALRDQEFLPTADGKYVAGKRAVLARAEDLVDLISSEQLSSLIKESQNLEWLTTDITENRKDIHRYLVGWKPSYYDTGEEIESLIVAEIRPQDLIEKLMSDFLKDQSITWLLKFYAFFEKRPALIDKLKNKPVVRLEEGHHVIPFKQDGSPNAYLPPENDTEFPVVCRKISKDEKALEFLKKLGLTKPDAVAEVIEHVLPEYRQSNPDISDDEHRQDIKKILKAYETDSQKKKKRLIEQLQATKFIFTETPGIETTSFRRPIDAYFWSHELEAYFSGSNTVGFVRPDFYDQSVLALFEDLGVTDKIRIRCKSKNGSVDYVQLEYKNGYRRGLRGFDPNIQIDGIQYAIMNPSVERSKIIWNEIAVKYSHCIKGKILRSSRQDF
;
A
#
# COMPACT_ATOMS: atom_id res chain seq x y z
N MET A 1 34.45 -39.60 -47.16
CA MET A 1 35.84 -39.34 -47.61
C MET A 1 36.34 -38.09 -46.91
N PRO A 2 37.56 -38.10 -46.36
CA PRO A 2 38.14 -36.93 -45.70
C PRO A 2 38.34 -35.77 -46.68
N SER A 3 38.35 -34.55 -46.15
CA SER A 3 38.64 -33.35 -46.91
C SER A 3 40.11 -33.27 -47.34
N ASP A 4 40.38 -32.56 -48.44
CA ASP A 4 41.75 -32.24 -48.87
C ASP A 4 42.32 -31.11 -48.00
N TYR A 5 42.90 -31.48 -46.85
CA TYR A 5 43.48 -30.52 -45.91
C TYR A 5 44.63 -29.71 -46.50
N GLU A 6 45.45 -30.31 -47.38
CA GLU A 6 46.55 -29.60 -48.04
C GLU A 6 46.03 -28.47 -48.93
N GLN A 7 44.98 -28.75 -49.71
CA GLN A 7 44.36 -27.75 -50.57
C GLN A 7 43.72 -26.63 -49.74
N ILE A 8 42.99 -26.98 -48.66
CA ILE A 8 42.41 -25.97 -47.75
C ILE A 8 43.50 -25.11 -47.12
N CYS A 9 44.61 -25.71 -46.68
CA CYS A 9 45.76 -25.00 -46.12
C CYS A 9 46.39 -24.03 -47.14
N LYS A 10 46.65 -24.48 -48.37
CA LYS A 10 47.16 -23.64 -49.46
C LYS A 10 46.22 -22.46 -49.74
N ASP A 11 44.91 -22.70 -49.77
CA ASP A 11 43.91 -21.66 -49.99
C ASP A 11 43.82 -20.66 -48.82
N ASN A 12 44.02 -21.11 -47.58
CA ASN A 12 44.04 -20.24 -46.41
C ASN A 12 45.29 -19.34 -46.43
N ILE A 13 46.47 -19.91 -46.68
CA ILE A 13 47.74 -19.17 -46.80
C ILE A 13 47.66 -18.16 -47.95
N ARG A 14 47.18 -18.56 -49.12
CA ARG A 14 47.00 -17.65 -50.26
C ARG A 14 46.12 -16.44 -49.92
N ARG A 15 45.09 -16.62 -49.10
CA ARG A 15 44.13 -15.56 -48.76
C ARG A 15 44.58 -14.67 -47.60
N ARG A 16 45.37 -15.19 -46.66
CA ARG A 16 45.69 -14.53 -45.39
C ARG A 16 47.17 -14.18 -45.22
N GLY A 17 48.04 -14.72 -46.07
CA GLY A 17 49.48 -14.57 -45.99
C GLY A 17 50.16 -15.64 -45.13
N GLU A 18 51.48 -15.78 -45.30
CA GLU A 18 52.29 -16.74 -44.55
C GLU A 18 52.55 -16.31 -43.09
N GLU A 19 52.48 -15.02 -42.79
CA GLU A 19 52.77 -14.43 -41.47
C GLU A 19 51.51 -14.17 -40.62
N PHE A 20 50.42 -14.89 -40.85
CA PHE A 20 49.14 -14.68 -40.15
C PHE A 20 49.18 -14.95 -38.62
N ASP A 21 50.29 -15.47 -38.10
CA ASP A 21 50.48 -15.88 -36.71
C ASP A 21 50.25 -14.72 -35.71
N ASP A 22 50.71 -13.51 -36.03
CA ASP A 22 50.59 -12.33 -35.16
C ASP A 22 49.15 -11.81 -35.04
N ILE A 23 48.38 -11.88 -36.13
CA ILE A 23 46.96 -11.49 -36.16
C ILE A 23 46.12 -12.53 -35.43
N GLY A 24 46.41 -13.82 -35.62
CA GLY A 24 45.74 -14.90 -34.88
C GLY A 24 45.90 -14.77 -33.38
N ARG A 25 47.10 -14.42 -32.92
CA ARG A 25 47.39 -14.13 -31.50
C ARG A 25 46.58 -12.95 -30.98
N LEU A 26 46.58 -11.83 -31.71
CA LEU A 26 45.85 -10.62 -31.31
C LEU A 26 44.33 -10.85 -31.23
N ILE A 27 43.77 -11.65 -32.13
CA ILE A 27 42.37 -12.09 -32.12
C ILE A 27 42.08 -12.92 -30.86
N SER A 28 42.93 -13.89 -30.52
CA SER A 28 42.73 -14.73 -29.32
C SER A 28 42.86 -13.94 -28.02
N GLU A 29 43.80 -12.99 -27.93
CA GLU A 29 44.08 -12.20 -26.72
C GLU A 29 43.09 -11.03 -26.50
N GLN A 30 42.56 -10.41 -27.56
CA GLN A 30 41.72 -9.20 -27.44
C GLN A 30 40.21 -9.45 -27.40
N LEU A 31 39.73 -10.61 -27.85
CA LEU A 31 38.28 -10.82 -28.01
C LEU A 31 37.56 -11.20 -26.71
N TYR A 32 38.24 -11.81 -25.75
CA TYR A 32 37.61 -12.21 -24.48
C TYR A 32 38.45 -11.78 -23.27
N SER A 33 37.82 -10.97 -22.40
CA SER A 33 38.39 -10.59 -21.10
C SER A 33 38.54 -11.77 -20.11
N ASP A 34 37.84 -12.89 -20.37
CA ASP A 34 37.93 -14.15 -19.63
C ASP A 34 38.45 -15.21 -20.61
N ARG A 35 39.65 -15.75 -20.34
CA ARG A 35 40.28 -16.77 -21.20
C ARG A 35 39.40 -18.01 -21.32
N THR A 36 38.65 -18.37 -20.27
CA THR A 36 37.85 -19.61 -20.20
C THR A 36 36.52 -19.54 -20.94
N HIS A 37 36.21 -18.41 -21.60
CA HIS A 37 34.95 -18.25 -22.36
C HIS A 37 34.79 -19.26 -23.50
N PHE A 38 35.89 -19.83 -23.99
CA PHE A 38 35.87 -20.85 -25.04
C PHE A 38 35.00 -22.08 -24.70
N ILE A 39 34.79 -22.38 -23.41
CA ILE A 39 33.90 -23.47 -22.97
C ILE A 39 32.47 -23.22 -23.45
N TYR A 40 31.97 -21.99 -23.36
CA TYR A 40 30.64 -21.63 -23.86
C TYR A 40 30.60 -21.64 -25.39
N GLU A 41 31.68 -21.23 -26.07
CA GLU A 41 31.78 -21.30 -27.53
C GLU A 41 31.75 -22.75 -28.04
N LEU A 42 32.40 -23.68 -27.34
CA LEU A 42 32.33 -25.12 -27.63
C LEU A 42 30.91 -25.66 -27.44
N LEU A 43 30.24 -25.30 -26.34
CA LEU A 43 28.84 -25.66 -26.11
C LEU A 43 27.92 -25.09 -27.20
N GLN A 44 28.14 -23.85 -27.65
CA GLN A 44 27.38 -23.25 -28.75
C GLN A 44 27.56 -24.03 -30.05
N ASN A 45 28.81 -24.36 -30.40
CA ASN A 45 29.10 -25.13 -31.61
C ASN A 45 28.44 -26.52 -31.57
N ALA A 46 28.42 -27.17 -30.41
CA ALA A 46 27.73 -28.44 -30.22
C ALA A 46 26.20 -28.30 -30.33
N GLU A 47 25.62 -27.24 -29.75
CA GLU A 47 24.20 -26.92 -29.85
C GLU A 47 23.77 -26.71 -31.32
N ASP A 48 24.54 -25.94 -32.09
CA ASP A 48 24.33 -25.69 -33.52
C ASP A 48 24.49 -26.98 -34.35
N ALA A 49 25.51 -27.79 -34.05
CA ALA A 49 25.74 -29.07 -34.73
C ALA A 49 24.61 -30.07 -34.45
N LEU A 50 24.06 -30.10 -33.23
CA LEU A 50 22.90 -30.92 -32.89
C LEU A 50 21.63 -30.41 -33.59
N GLU A 51 21.46 -29.10 -33.76
CA GLU A 51 20.34 -28.55 -34.53
C GLU A 51 20.40 -28.99 -36.00
N ARG A 52 21.58 -28.88 -36.63
CA ARG A 52 21.79 -29.37 -38.00
C ARG A 52 21.50 -30.87 -38.11
N ARG A 53 21.96 -31.67 -37.14
CA ARG A 53 21.66 -33.11 -37.09
C ARG A 53 20.16 -33.37 -37.03
N LYS A 54 19.43 -32.71 -36.13
CA LYS A 54 17.97 -32.87 -36.03
C LYS A 54 17.25 -32.47 -37.32
N ARG A 55 17.75 -31.46 -38.03
CA ARG A 55 17.18 -31.01 -39.31
C ARG A 55 17.44 -32.00 -40.45
N ASN A 56 18.67 -32.50 -40.55
CA ASN A 56 19.09 -33.39 -41.64
C ASN A 56 18.64 -34.85 -41.39
N ASN A 57 18.70 -35.28 -40.13
CA ASN A 57 18.48 -36.65 -39.67
C ASN A 57 17.56 -36.65 -38.42
N PRO A 58 16.26 -36.30 -38.57
CA PRO A 58 15.33 -36.17 -37.44
C PRO A 58 15.11 -37.46 -36.67
N GLU A 59 15.28 -38.62 -37.32
CA GLU A 59 15.12 -39.96 -36.73
C GLU A 59 16.38 -40.46 -36.00
N SER A 60 17.43 -39.63 -35.88
CA SER A 60 18.69 -40.02 -35.23
C SER A 60 18.50 -40.29 -33.74
N GLU A 61 18.77 -41.52 -33.29
CA GLU A 61 18.76 -41.94 -31.88
C GLU A 61 20.07 -41.60 -31.13
N LEU A 62 21.04 -40.97 -31.80
CA LEU A 62 22.29 -40.56 -31.16
C LEU A 62 22.04 -39.60 -29.97
N PRO A 63 22.83 -39.70 -28.89
CA PRO A 63 22.67 -38.87 -27.70
C PRO A 63 22.69 -37.36 -27.99
N THR A 64 22.17 -36.57 -27.07
CA THR A 64 22.22 -35.09 -27.10
C THR A 64 23.05 -34.51 -25.96
N ASN A 65 23.79 -35.37 -25.25
CA ASN A 65 24.70 -34.95 -24.19
C ASN A 65 26.03 -34.47 -24.78
N VAL A 66 26.73 -33.67 -23.99
CA VAL A 66 28.11 -33.25 -24.24
C VAL A 66 28.98 -33.59 -23.05
N LYS A 67 30.27 -33.84 -23.30
CA LYS A 67 31.21 -34.29 -22.26
C LYS A 67 32.50 -33.50 -22.30
N PHE A 68 32.91 -32.97 -21.15
CA PHE A 68 34.24 -32.40 -20.93
C PHE A 68 35.12 -33.40 -20.16
N LEU A 69 36.27 -33.77 -20.71
CA LEU A 69 37.27 -34.59 -20.03
C LEU A 69 38.55 -33.79 -19.86
N LEU A 70 38.84 -33.37 -18.63
CA LEU A 70 40.00 -32.56 -18.31
C LEU A 70 41.14 -33.45 -17.78
N TYR A 71 42.24 -33.51 -18.52
CA TYR A 71 43.48 -34.18 -18.15
C TYR A 71 44.57 -33.15 -17.84
N LYS A 72 45.62 -33.56 -17.12
CA LYS A 72 46.75 -32.66 -16.75
C LYS A 72 47.42 -32.00 -17.96
N ASP A 73 47.32 -32.58 -19.15
CA ASP A 73 48.00 -32.11 -20.36
C ASP A 73 47.07 -31.69 -21.51
N ARG A 74 45.76 -31.92 -21.40
CA ARG A 74 44.78 -31.59 -22.46
C ARG A 74 43.36 -31.50 -21.91
N LEU A 75 42.50 -30.82 -22.66
CA LEU A 75 41.04 -30.91 -22.51
C LEU A 75 40.45 -31.63 -23.72
N GLU A 76 39.57 -32.60 -23.50
CA GLU A 76 38.73 -33.17 -24.55
C GLU A 76 37.29 -32.68 -24.41
N PHE A 77 36.67 -32.27 -25.51
CA PHE A 77 35.25 -31.94 -25.58
C PHE A 77 34.56 -32.83 -26.59
N ARG A 78 33.52 -33.53 -26.17
CA ARG A 78 32.85 -34.58 -26.94
C ARG A 78 31.37 -34.27 -27.10
N HIS A 79 30.83 -34.47 -28.29
CA HIS A 79 29.40 -34.30 -28.57
C HIS A 79 28.95 -35.17 -29.74
N PHE A 80 27.63 -35.32 -29.90
CA PHE A 80 27.03 -36.14 -30.97
C PHE A 80 26.30 -35.31 -32.04
N GLY A 81 26.65 -34.03 -32.23
CA GLY A 81 26.17 -33.20 -33.35
C GLY A 81 26.51 -33.76 -34.74
N GLU A 82 25.98 -33.10 -35.79
CA GLU A 82 26.22 -33.49 -37.19
C GLU A 82 27.72 -33.58 -37.50
N ASN A 83 28.13 -34.66 -38.18
CA ASN A 83 29.52 -34.87 -38.58
C ASN A 83 30.08 -33.71 -39.41
N PHE A 84 31.36 -33.42 -39.23
CA PHE A 84 32.05 -32.41 -40.02
C PHE A 84 32.05 -32.79 -41.49
N ASN A 85 31.80 -31.79 -42.34
CA ASN A 85 32.03 -31.87 -43.77
C ASN A 85 33.13 -30.87 -44.18
N THR A 86 33.50 -30.88 -45.46
CA THR A 86 34.52 -29.98 -46.02
C THR A 86 34.24 -28.49 -45.78
N ASN A 87 32.97 -28.05 -45.71
CA ASN A 87 32.65 -26.66 -45.41
C ASN A 87 32.89 -26.34 -43.93
N ASP A 88 32.61 -27.27 -43.02
CA ASP A 88 32.94 -27.11 -41.60
C ASP A 88 34.46 -27.05 -41.39
N VAL A 89 35.23 -27.93 -42.04
CA VAL A 89 36.71 -27.91 -42.01
C VAL A 89 37.24 -26.56 -42.52
N LYS A 90 36.72 -26.07 -43.66
CA LYS A 90 37.07 -24.74 -44.21
C LYS A 90 36.65 -23.60 -43.26
N GLY A 91 35.49 -23.71 -42.62
CA GLY A 91 34.95 -22.69 -41.73
C GLY A 91 35.76 -22.57 -40.45
N ILE A 92 36.03 -23.69 -39.78
CA ILE A 92 36.76 -23.73 -38.51
C ILE A 92 38.25 -23.40 -38.69
N SER A 93 38.81 -23.63 -39.88
CA SER A 93 40.21 -23.32 -40.21
C SER A 93 40.43 -21.97 -40.90
N ASP A 94 39.41 -21.12 -41.06
CA ASP A 94 39.55 -19.77 -41.61
C ASP A 94 39.28 -18.72 -40.52
N VAL A 95 39.60 -17.46 -40.83
CA VAL A 95 39.43 -16.29 -39.95
C VAL A 95 38.95 -15.12 -40.80
N LEU A 96 37.95 -14.33 -40.36
CA LEU A 96 37.51 -13.09 -41.04
C LEU A 96 36.95 -13.25 -42.47
N LYS A 97 36.24 -14.34 -42.80
CA LYS A 97 35.57 -14.48 -44.11
C LYS A 97 34.27 -13.66 -44.22
N GLY A 98 33.72 -13.20 -43.09
CA GLY A 98 32.37 -12.64 -42.97
C GLY A 98 32.21 -11.11 -43.06
N THR A 99 33.21 -10.32 -43.47
CA THR A 99 33.06 -8.85 -43.56
C THR A 99 32.17 -8.37 -44.73
N LYS A 100 31.56 -9.27 -45.52
CA LYS A 100 30.79 -8.91 -46.73
C LYS A 100 29.52 -9.75 -47.01
N SER A 101 28.87 -10.36 -46.02
CA SER A 101 27.56 -11.03 -46.24
C SER A 101 26.43 -10.35 -45.47
N GLU A 102 25.33 -10.02 -46.16
CA GLU A 102 24.16 -9.27 -45.67
C GLU A 102 23.28 -10.01 -44.64
N ASP A 103 23.55 -11.29 -44.34
CA ASP A 103 22.86 -12.04 -43.29
C ASP A 103 23.45 -11.79 -41.90
N LYS A 104 22.85 -10.82 -41.18
CA LYS A 104 23.28 -10.39 -39.84
C LYS A 104 22.82 -11.30 -38.68
N THR A 105 21.94 -12.27 -38.91
CA THR A 105 21.21 -12.98 -37.82
C THR A 105 21.74 -14.37 -37.46
N GLN A 106 22.74 -14.90 -38.17
CA GLN A 106 23.46 -16.11 -37.76
C GLN A 106 24.73 -15.74 -36.96
N ILE A 107 24.57 -15.69 -35.63
CA ILE A 107 25.68 -15.58 -34.68
C ILE A 107 26.51 -16.87 -34.80
N GLY A 108 27.77 -16.75 -35.25
CA GLY A 108 28.68 -17.90 -35.43
C GLY A 108 29.49 -17.90 -36.74
N LYS A 109 29.13 -17.07 -37.74
CA LYS A 109 29.75 -17.06 -39.09
C LYS A 109 31.22 -16.64 -39.17
N PHE A 110 31.89 -16.36 -38.06
CA PHE A 110 33.24 -15.81 -38.10
C PHE A 110 34.36 -16.82 -37.88
N GLY A 111 34.05 -18.04 -37.39
CA GLY A 111 35.09 -18.97 -36.90
C GLY A 111 35.91 -18.39 -35.74
N ILE A 112 35.60 -17.17 -35.30
CA ILE A 112 36.28 -16.38 -34.25
C ILE A 112 36.01 -16.99 -32.87
N GLY A 113 34.78 -17.44 -32.62
CA GLY A 113 34.39 -18.07 -31.35
C GLY A 113 35.27 -19.29 -31.04
N PHE A 114 35.46 -20.19 -32.02
CA PHE A 114 36.38 -21.32 -31.88
C PHE A 114 37.83 -20.87 -31.66
N LYS A 115 38.30 -19.75 -32.23
CA LYS A 115 39.68 -19.29 -32.03
C LYS A 115 40.01 -18.91 -30.57
N SER A 116 39.01 -18.78 -29.71
CA SER A 116 39.24 -18.61 -28.26
C SER A 116 39.95 -19.81 -27.61
N VAL A 117 39.89 -21.02 -28.20
CA VAL A 117 40.64 -22.18 -27.70
C VAL A 117 42.16 -21.95 -27.75
N TYR A 118 42.63 -21.07 -28.63
CA TYR A 118 44.06 -20.79 -28.76
C TYR A 118 44.66 -20.06 -27.55
N ALA A 119 43.84 -19.58 -26.61
CA ALA A 119 44.31 -19.12 -25.31
C ALA A 119 44.91 -20.25 -24.45
N PHE A 120 44.62 -21.52 -24.78
CA PHE A 120 45.07 -22.71 -24.04
C PHE A 120 45.83 -23.72 -24.91
N THR A 121 45.62 -23.74 -26.23
CA THR A 121 46.28 -24.66 -27.15
C THR A 121 46.91 -23.94 -28.35
N SER A 122 47.97 -24.50 -28.93
CA SER A 122 48.53 -24.03 -30.22
C SER A 122 48.11 -24.91 -31.40
N THR A 123 47.57 -26.10 -31.12
CA THR A 123 47.29 -27.13 -32.13
C THR A 123 46.01 -27.90 -31.77
N PRO A 124 44.83 -27.27 -31.82
CA PRO A 124 43.58 -27.98 -31.60
C PRO A 124 43.40 -29.07 -32.66
N GLU A 125 42.95 -30.23 -32.21
CA GLU A 125 42.73 -31.43 -33.01
C GLU A 125 41.24 -31.80 -32.97
N ILE A 126 40.69 -32.21 -34.13
CA ILE A 126 39.28 -32.47 -34.32
C ILE A 126 39.11 -33.83 -35.01
N HIS A 127 38.25 -34.66 -34.45
CA HIS A 127 37.84 -35.94 -35.02
C HIS A 127 36.32 -36.01 -35.13
N SER A 128 35.79 -36.21 -36.33
CA SER A 128 34.35 -36.24 -36.58
C SER A 128 34.04 -36.99 -37.87
N GLY A 129 33.37 -38.15 -37.76
CA GLY A 129 33.14 -39.02 -38.92
C GLY A 129 34.46 -39.41 -39.62
N ASP A 130 34.56 -39.11 -40.92
CA ASP A 130 35.75 -39.35 -41.74
C ASP A 130 36.83 -38.25 -41.59
N GLU A 131 36.54 -37.14 -40.88
CA GLU A 131 37.44 -36.00 -40.75
C GLU A 131 38.31 -36.14 -39.49
N HIS A 132 39.64 -36.17 -39.68
CA HIS A 132 40.63 -36.24 -38.60
C HIS A 132 41.78 -35.28 -38.92
N PHE A 133 41.80 -34.13 -38.24
CA PHE A 133 42.77 -33.08 -38.57
C PHE A 133 43.16 -32.24 -37.37
N ILE A 134 44.38 -31.72 -37.44
CA ILE A 134 44.94 -30.74 -36.51
C ILE A 134 45.02 -29.39 -37.21
N ILE A 135 44.74 -28.31 -36.49
CA ILE A 135 44.88 -26.95 -37.02
C ILE A 135 46.14 -26.33 -36.43
N GLU A 136 47.16 -26.18 -37.26
CA GLU A 136 48.36 -25.44 -36.89
C GLU A 136 48.20 -23.96 -37.22
N ARG A 137 48.89 -23.08 -36.47
CA ARG A 137 49.06 -21.67 -36.85
C ARG A 137 47.72 -20.99 -37.20
N TYR A 138 46.69 -21.26 -36.40
CA TYR A 138 45.31 -20.75 -36.50
C TYR A 138 44.52 -21.18 -37.74
N ILE A 139 45.15 -21.34 -38.91
CA ILE A 139 44.46 -21.47 -40.20
C ILE A 139 44.95 -22.63 -41.08
N ARG A 140 45.87 -23.48 -40.60
CA ARG A 140 46.53 -24.51 -41.41
C ARG A 140 46.07 -25.91 -40.98
N PRO A 141 45.00 -26.46 -41.56
CA PRO A 141 44.60 -27.83 -41.26
C PRO A 141 45.62 -28.83 -41.84
N ARG A 142 45.91 -29.89 -41.10
CA ARG A 142 46.68 -31.05 -41.56
C ARG A 142 46.03 -32.33 -41.10
N SER A 143 46.26 -33.41 -41.84
CA SER A 143 45.80 -34.75 -41.44
C SER A 143 46.35 -35.12 -40.06
N ALA A 144 45.50 -35.68 -39.23
CA ALA A 144 45.84 -36.27 -37.94
C ALA A 144 45.47 -37.76 -37.94
N ASP A 145 46.15 -38.55 -37.12
CA ASP A 145 45.77 -39.95 -36.92
C ASP A 145 44.46 -40.03 -36.13
N ARG A 146 43.60 -40.99 -36.47
CA ARG A 146 42.37 -41.21 -35.71
C ARG A 146 42.72 -41.66 -34.28
N ILE A 147 42.24 -40.94 -33.28
CA ILE A 147 42.41 -41.35 -31.89
C ILE A 147 41.59 -42.61 -31.57
N PRO A 148 42.08 -43.48 -30.67
CA PRO A 148 41.30 -44.61 -30.17
C PRO A 148 40.10 -44.12 -29.36
N GLN A 149 39.02 -44.92 -29.28
CA GLN A 149 37.84 -44.65 -28.43
C GLN A 149 36.98 -43.43 -28.84
N ILE A 150 36.63 -43.36 -30.12
CA ILE A 150 35.56 -42.49 -30.63
C ILE A 150 34.33 -43.37 -30.91
N ALA A 151 33.20 -43.06 -30.27
CA ALA A 151 31.94 -43.73 -30.54
C ALA A 151 31.38 -43.36 -31.92
N ASP A 152 30.49 -44.19 -32.47
CA ASP A 152 29.88 -43.87 -33.76
C ASP A 152 29.04 -42.59 -33.68
N GLY A 153 29.19 -41.70 -34.68
CA GLY A 153 28.58 -40.37 -34.68
C GLY A 153 29.11 -39.38 -33.63
N GLU A 154 30.18 -39.72 -32.90
CA GLU A 154 30.82 -38.82 -31.92
C GLU A 154 31.81 -37.88 -32.61
N THR A 155 31.76 -36.60 -32.23
CA THR A 155 32.76 -35.60 -32.55
C THR A 155 33.58 -35.28 -31.30
N VAL A 156 34.91 -35.31 -31.44
CA VAL A 156 35.86 -35.07 -30.36
C VAL A 156 36.79 -33.93 -30.74
N PHE A 157 36.83 -32.91 -29.90
CA PHE A 157 37.86 -31.88 -29.90
C PHE A 157 38.91 -32.24 -28.85
N VAL A 158 40.17 -32.30 -29.24
CA VAL A 158 41.31 -32.47 -28.34
C VAL A 158 42.10 -31.17 -28.33
N LEU A 159 42.27 -30.59 -27.14
CA LEU A 159 42.95 -29.31 -26.92
C LEU A 159 44.18 -29.53 -26.03
N PRO A 160 45.35 -29.86 -26.61
CA PRO A 160 46.59 -30.02 -25.85
C PRO A 160 47.04 -28.70 -25.21
N PHE A 161 47.51 -28.73 -23.97
CA PHE A 161 48.06 -27.57 -23.26
C PHE A 161 49.51 -27.30 -23.69
N ASN A 162 49.68 -26.88 -24.95
CA ASN A 162 50.97 -26.60 -25.57
C ASN A 162 51.12 -25.12 -25.98
N HIS A 163 50.35 -24.22 -25.37
CA HIS A 163 50.52 -22.78 -25.55
C HIS A 163 51.85 -22.29 -24.93
N LYS A 164 52.60 -21.46 -25.66
CA LYS A 164 53.95 -21.04 -25.24
C LYS A 164 53.97 -20.14 -24.00
N ASP A 165 52.93 -19.34 -23.83
CA ASP A 165 52.84 -18.34 -22.74
C ASP A 165 51.94 -18.78 -21.57
N LEU A 166 51.58 -20.08 -21.49
CA LEU A 166 50.73 -20.63 -20.43
C LEU A 166 51.20 -22.03 -20.04
N SER A 167 51.56 -22.26 -18.78
CA SER A 167 51.98 -23.60 -18.33
C SER A 167 50.81 -24.59 -18.33
N LYS A 168 51.09 -25.89 -18.43
CA LYS A 168 50.07 -26.96 -18.38
C LYS A 168 49.27 -26.90 -17.08
N GLU A 169 49.95 -26.68 -15.96
CA GLU A 169 49.36 -26.60 -14.63
C GLU A 169 48.43 -25.38 -14.50
N GLN A 170 48.82 -24.25 -15.09
CA GLN A 170 47.99 -23.04 -15.12
C GLN A 170 46.76 -23.24 -16.01
N ALA A 171 46.92 -23.83 -17.20
CA ALA A 171 45.84 -24.15 -18.11
C ALA A 171 44.81 -25.08 -17.45
N PHE A 172 45.29 -26.18 -16.86
CA PHE A 172 44.47 -27.15 -16.13
C PHE A 172 43.66 -26.47 -15.03
N LYS A 173 44.33 -25.71 -14.15
CA LYS A 173 43.66 -25.07 -13.00
C LYS A 173 42.57 -24.07 -13.42
N LEU A 174 42.83 -23.26 -14.45
CA LEU A 174 41.85 -22.29 -14.96
C LEU A 174 40.60 -22.99 -15.53
N ILE A 175 40.79 -24.09 -16.26
CA ILE A 175 39.69 -24.87 -16.83
C ILE A 175 38.93 -25.62 -15.73
N GLU A 176 39.63 -26.24 -14.78
CA GLU A 176 39.04 -26.88 -13.59
C GLU A 176 38.13 -25.91 -12.85
N GLU A 177 38.64 -24.72 -12.50
CA GLU A 177 37.87 -23.71 -11.78
C GLU A 177 36.63 -23.26 -12.56
N LYS A 178 36.72 -23.24 -13.90
CA LYS A 178 35.60 -22.87 -14.76
C LYS A 178 34.55 -23.98 -14.83
N LEU A 179 34.96 -25.23 -15.08
CA LEU A 179 34.04 -26.39 -15.16
C LEU A 179 33.23 -26.54 -13.88
N LYS A 180 33.89 -26.43 -12.71
CA LYS A 180 33.25 -26.45 -11.37
C LYS A 180 32.23 -25.32 -11.16
N LYS A 181 32.28 -24.23 -11.94
CA LYS A 181 31.43 -23.04 -11.81
C LYS A 181 30.46 -22.81 -12.97
N ILE A 182 30.32 -23.76 -13.90
CA ILE A 182 29.39 -23.60 -15.04
C ILE A 182 27.94 -23.47 -14.55
N GLY A 183 27.54 -24.35 -13.62
CA GLY A 183 26.21 -24.42 -13.03
C GLY A 183 25.12 -24.96 -13.97
N SER A 184 24.08 -25.59 -13.41
CA SER A 184 22.97 -26.21 -14.17
C SER A 184 22.17 -25.23 -15.03
N ARG A 185 22.11 -23.95 -14.64
CA ARG A 185 21.41 -22.88 -15.40
C ARG A 185 21.92 -22.69 -16.82
N VAL A 186 23.13 -23.15 -17.14
CA VAL A 186 23.67 -23.11 -18.51
C VAL A 186 22.75 -23.83 -19.51
N LEU A 187 22.04 -24.86 -19.07
CA LEU A 187 21.13 -25.64 -19.91
C LEU A 187 19.78 -24.95 -20.14
N LEU A 188 19.41 -23.96 -19.31
CA LEU A 188 18.03 -23.44 -19.22
C LEU A 188 17.46 -23.03 -20.59
N PHE A 189 18.25 -22.35 -21.41
CA PHE A 189 17.84 -21.82 -22.72
C PHE A 189 18.37 -22.63 -23.92
N LEU A 190 19.18 -23.68 -23.70
CA LEU A 190 19.62 -24.57 -24.78
C LEU A 190 18.46 -25.43 -25.27
N ARG A 191 18.36 -25.67 -26.58
CA ARG A 191 17.25 -26.41 -27.20
C ARG A 191 17.59 -27.87 -27.40
N ASN A 192 18.85 -28.16 -27.70
CA ASN A 192 19.29 -29.45 -28.16
C ASN A 192 20.12 -30.16 -27.12
N ILE A 193 21.06 -29.48 -26.47
CA ILE A 193 21.83 -30.05 -25.36
C ILE A 193 20.91 -30.19 -24.14
N THR A 194 20.73 -31.43 -23.71
CA THR A 194 19.93 -31.79 -22.52
C THR A 194 20.78 -32.18 -21.33
N GLU A 195 22.06 -32.44 -21.55
CA GLU A 195 22.98 -32.98 -20.55
C GLU A 195 24.41 -32.49 -20.80
N ILE A 196 25.08 -32.06 -19.73
CA ILE A 196 26.51 -31.72 -19.73
C ILE A 196 27.16 -32.56 -18.65
N GLU A 197 28.04 -33.47 -19.07
CA GLU A 197 28.91 -34.22 -18.17
C GLU A 197 30.31 -33.57 -18.18
N TRP A 198 30.94 -33.50 -17.02
CA TRP A 198 32.35 -33.13 -16.96
C TRP A 198 33.10 -34.01 -15.95
N LYS A 199 34.34 -34.36 -16.30
CA LYS A 199 35.19 -35.22 -15.49
C LYS A 199 36.61 -34.68 -15.47
N ILE A 200 37.19 -34.60 -14.28
CA ILE A 200 38.56 -34.16 -14.06
C ILE A 200 39.41 -35.37 -13.68
N GLU A 201 40.55 -35.54 -14.37
CA GLU A 201 41.47 -36.64 -14.16
C GLU A 201 41.89 -36.75 -12.69
N ASP A 202 41.73 -37.94 -12.12
CA ASP A 202 42.02 -38.28 -10.72
C ASP A 202 41.28 -37.44 -9.66
N GLN A 203 40.21 -36.75 -10.03
CA GLN A 203 39.48 -35.83 -9.14
C GLN A 203 37.96 -35.96 -9.31
N ASP A 204 37.26 -34.81 -9.28
CA ASP A 204 35.82 -34.72 -9.27
C ASP A 204 35.21 -34.92 -10.66
N GLU A 205 33.94 -35.32 -10.65
CA GLU A 205 33.06 -35.29 -11.79
C GLU A 205 31.78 -34.53 -11.44
N GLY A 206 31.05 -34.12 -12.47
CA GLY A 206 29.77 -33.47 -12.32
C GLY A 206 28.87 -33.70 -13.53
N LEU A 207 27.58 -33.62 -13.25
CA LEU A 207 26.52 -33.88 -14.21
C LEU A 207 25.47 -32.78 -14.10
N TYR A 208 25.15 -32.17 -15.23
CA TYR A 208 24.02 -31.25 -15.36
C TYR A 208 22.98 -31.85 -16.29
N LEU A 209 21.73 -31.87 -15.84
CA LEU A 209 20.59 -32.40 -16.57
C LEU A 209 19.52 -31.34 -16.77
N LYS A 210 18.80 -31.42 -17.89
CA LYS A 210 17.64 -30.61 -18.19
C LYS A 210 16.46 -31.48 -18.59
N GLU A 211 15.35 -31.26 -17.91
CA GLU A 211 14.05 -31.79 -18.26
C GLU A 211 13.11 -30.65 -18.69
N SER A 212 12.47 -30.79 -19.85
CA SER A 212 11.52 -29.80 -20.37
C SER A 212 10.15 -30.42 -20.55
N LYS A 213 9.12 -29.80 -19.99
CA LYS A 213 7.71 -30.20 -20.17
C LYS A 213 6.89 -29.04 -20.73
N GLN A 214 6.30 -29.24 -21.90
CA GLN A 214 5.44 -28.25 -22.53
C GLN A 214 4.21 -27.91 -21.66
N GLN A 215 3.89 -26.62 -21.55
CA GLN A 215 2.76 -26.10 -20.77
C GLN A 215 1.85 -25.24 -21.66
N GLY A 216 1.08 -25.91 -22.53
CA GLY A 216 0.27 -25.24 -23.54
C GLY A 216 1.11 -24.71 -24.71
N ARG A 217 0.65 -23.66 -25.39
CA ARG A 217 1.27 -23.20 -26.65
C ARG A 217 2.57 -22.39 -26.45
N PHE A 218 2.65 -21.58 -25.40
CA PHE A 218 3.66 -20.53 -25.27
C PHE A 218 4.61 -20.68 -24.07
N ALA A 219 4.36 -21.65 -23.19
CA ALA A 219 5.11 -21.85 -21.96
C ALA A 219 5.70 -23.26 -21.87
N GLN A 220 6.83 -23.38 -21.20
CA GLN A 220 7.50 -24.63 -20.86
C GLN A 220 7.88 -24.60 -19.38
N LYS A 221 7.67 -25.71 -18.69
CA LYS A 221 8.27 -25.94 -17.38
C LYS A 221 9.60 -26.63 -17.60
N VAL A 222 10.69 -26.00 -17.17
CA VAL A 222 12.04 -26.52 -17.29
C VAL A 222 12.58 -26.81 -15.91
N THR A 223 13.07 -28.02 -15.68
CA THR A 223 13.82 -28.38 -14.49
C THR A 223 15.29 -28.58 -14.89
N VAL A 224 16.20 -27.86 -14.24
CA VAL A 224 17.64 -28.08 -14.38
C VAL A 224 18.17 -28.66 -13.07
N ILE A 225 18.98 -29.70 -13.17
CA ILE A 225 19.54 -30.44 -12.04
C ILE A 225 21.05 -30.41 -12.21
N GLY A 226 21.78 -30.14 -11.13
CA GLY A 226 23.23 -30.24 -11.08
C GLY A 226 23.66 -31.15 -9.94
N GLN A 227 24.56 -32.07 -10.25
CA GLN A 227 25.16 -33.00 -9.30
C GLN A 227 26.68 -32.84 -9.38
N HIS A 228 27.30 -32.42 -8.28
CA HIS A 228 28.76 -32.36 -8.18
C HIS A 228 29.19 -32.59 -6.73
N GLY A 229 29.95 -33.66 -6.49
CA GLY A 229 30.33 -34.06 -5.14
C GLY A 229 29.11 -34.42 -4.27
N ASN A 230 28.91 -33.71 -3.15
CA ASN A 230 27.74 -33.83 -2.28
C ASN A 230 26.71 -32.70 -2.47
N GLU A 231 26.93 -31.83 -3.45
CA GLU A 231 26.06 -30.70 -3.75
C GLU A 231 25.10 -31.08 -4.88
N ASP A 232 23.84 -31.30 -4.52
CA ASP A 232 22.74 -31.42 -5.48
C ASP A 232 22.01 -30.07 -5.55
N GLU A 233 21.92 -29.50 -6.75
CA GLU A 233 21.08 -28.34 -7.04
C GLU A 233 19.92 -28.73 -7.95
N GLU A 234 18.69 -28.34 -7.60
CA GLU A 234 17.52 -28.51 -8.45
C GLU A 234 16.79 -27.18 -8.61
N GLU A 235 16.59 -26.79 -9.87
CA GLU A 235 15.84 -25.60 -10.22
C GLU A 235 14.74 -25.82 -11.24
N GLU A 236 13.53 -25.47 -10.83
CA GLU A 236 12.36 -25.36 -11.69
C GLU A 236 12.11 -23.92 -12.15
N TRP A 237 11.77 -23.79 -13.43
CA TRP A 237 11.54 -22.54 -14.14
C TRP A 237 10.30 -22.62 -15.03
N LEU A 238 9.55 -21.52 -15.15
CA LEU A 238 8.59 -21.31 -16.22
C LEU A 238 9.24 -20.44 -17.30
N VAL A 239 9.47 -21.03 -18.46
CA VAL A 239 10.05 -20.37 -19.63
C VAL A 239 8.94 -20.05 -20.62
N PHE A 240 8.84 -18.79 -21.02
CA PHE A 240 7.91 -18.34 -22.06
C PHE A 240 8.71 -17.87 -23.26
N ARG A 241 8.19 -18.11 -24.46
CA ARG A 241 8.86 -17.75 -25.71
C ARG A 241 7.94 -17.07 -26.69
N ARG A 242 8.50 -16.13 -27.45
CA ARG A 242 7.85 -15.45 -28.57
C ARG A 242 8.78 -15.50 -29.77
N GLN A 243 8.23 -15.91 -30.91
CA GLN A 243 8.96 -15.93 -32.18
C GLN A 243 9.12 -14.50 -32.69
N ILE A 244 10.30 -14.19 -33.23
CA ILE A 244 10.61 -12.89 -33.82
C ILE A 244 10.36 -12.99 -35.33
N GLU A 245 9.51 -12.11 -35.87
CA GLU A 245 9.31 -12.00 -37.32
C GLU A 245 10.40 -11.09 -37.91
N VAL A 246 11.37 -11.68 -38.62
CA VAL A 246 12.40 -10.93 -39.34
C VAL A 246 12.01 -10.83 -40.81
N VAL A 247 11.73 -9.61 -41.28
CA VAL A 247 11.51 -9.34 -42.71
C VAL A 247 12.77 -9.73 -43.49
N ASN A 248 12.63 -10.67 -44.43
CA ASN A 248 13.69 -11.18 -45.31
C ASN A 248 14.81 -12.03 -44.67
N SER A 249 14.57 -12.76 -43.58
CA SER A 249 15.53 -13.78 -43.12
C SER A 249 14.88 -15.14 -42.87
N SER A 250 15.57 -16.22 -43.25
CA SER A 250 15.17 -17.62 -43.10
C SER A 250 15.51 -18.21 -41.72
N VAL A 251 15.77 -17.37 -40.70
CA VAL A 251 16.20 -17.79 -39.36
C VAL A 251 15.09 -17.55 -38.35
N GLU A 252 14.63 -18.60 -37.69
CA GLU A 252 13.67 -18.54 -36.58
C GLU A 252 14.36 -18.05 -35.29
N GLY A 253 14.28 -16.75 -35.00
CA GLY A 253 14.72 -16.18 -33.73
C GLY A 253 13.60 -16.20 -32.68
N PHE A 254 13.96 -16.31 -31.39
CA PHE A 254 13.00 -16.20 -30.29
C PHE A 254 13.53 -15.27 -29.20
N VAL A 255 12.63 -14.51 -28.58
CA VAL A 255 12.87 -13.90 -27.26
C VAL A 255 12.18 -14.76 -26.21
N GLU A 256 12.85 -14.96 -25.08
CA GLU A 256 12.39 -15.83 -24.01
C GLU A 256 12.58 -15.18 -22.65
N VAL A 257 11.65 -15.46 -21.74
CA VAL A 257 11.73 -15.03 -20.34
C VAL A 257 11.53 -16.22 -19.42
N ALA A 258 12.32 -16.31 -18.34
CA ALA A 258 12.26 -17.43 -17.40
C ALA A 258 12.04 -16.96 -15.96
N PHE A 259 10.98 -17.48 -15.34
CA PHE A 259 10.60 -17.20 -13.95
C PHE A 259 10.89 -18.39 -13.06
N ARG A 260 11.59 -18.16 -11.93
CA ARG A 260 11.92 -19.23 -10.97
C ARG A 260 10.67 -19.68 -10.21
N LEU A 261 10.36 -20.96 -10.27
CA LEU A 261 9.32 -21.59 -9.46
C LEU A 261 9.91 -22.14 -8.16
N ILE A 262 9.19 -21.91 -7.07
CA ILE A 262 9.50 -22.51 -5.77
C ILE A 262 8.24 -23.03 -5.11
N GLU A 263 8.39 -23.97 -4.19
CA GLU A 263 7.30 -24.40 -3.33
C GLU A 263 7.15 -23.44 -2.15
N ASP A 264 5.96 -22.88 -1.98
CA ASP A 264 5.61 -22.14 -0.79
C ASP A 264 5.37 -23.12 0.36
N LYS A 265 6.27 -23.10 1.34
CA LYS A 265 6.20 -23.96 2.53
C LYS A 265 4.94 -23.76 3.36
N LYS A 266 4.24 -22.63 3.24
CA LYS A 266 3.00 -22.36 4.00
C LYS A 266 1.77 -22.97 3.33
N GLU A 267 1.68 -22.91 2.01
CA GLU A 267 0.49 -23.33 1.26
C GLU A 267 0.66 -24.64 0.49
N GLY A 268 1.88 -25.16 0.36
CA GLY A 268 2.18 -26.33 -0.46
C GLY A 268 1.93 -26.11 -1.96
N LYS A 269 1.91 -24.84 -2.40
CA LYS A 269 1.67 -24.45 -3.80
C LYS A 269 2.94 -23.90 -4.43
N LYS A 270 3.07 -24.05 -5.75
CA LYS A 270 4.16 -23.42 -6.49
C LYS A 270 3.88 -21.93 -6.69
N ILE A 271 4.85 -21.09 -6.34
CA ILE A 271 4.83 -19.65 -6.56
C ILE A 271 6.04 -19.22 -7.38
N ILE A 272 5.93 -18.08 -8.05
CA ILE A 272 7.07 -17.45 -8.70
C ILE A 272 7.78 -16.57 -7.69
N ARG A 273 9.11 -16.72 -7.59
CA ARG A 273 9.96 -15.89 -6.72
C ARG A 273 10.95 -15.09 -7.55
N ARG A 274 11.12 -13.82 -7.18
CA ARG A 274 12.15 -12.93 -7.69
C ARG A 274 13.54 -13.57 -7.56
N ILE A 275 14.36 -13.48 -8.60
CA ILE A 275 15.80 -13.78 -8.53
C ILE A 275 16.61 -12.52 -8.28
N GLU A 276 17.75 -12.64 -7.60
CA GLU A 276 18.60 -11.50 -7.23
C GLU A 276 19.61 -11.10 -8.31
N SER A 277 20.10 -12.07 -9.09
CA SER A 277 20.97 -11.85 -10.26
C SER A 277 20.24 -12.34 -11.50
N SER A 278 20.22 -11.47 -12.51
CA SER A 278 19.50 -11.66 -13.75
C SER A 278 20.37 -11.20 -14.93
N PRO A 279 21.48 -11.92 -15.20
CA PRO A 279 22.31 -11.63 -16.35
C PRO A 279 21.48 -11.81 -17.63
N LEU A 280 21.65 -10.90 -18.58
CA LEU A 280 21.08 -11.09 -19.91
C LEU A 280 21.74 -12.32 -20.54
N VAL A 281 20.92 -13.25 -21.02
CA VAL A 281 21.40 -14.47 -21.65
C VAL A 281 21.37 -14.29 -23.16
N VAL A 282 22.49 -14.59 -23.82
CA VAL A 282 22.59 -14.65 -25.29
C VAL A 282 23.25 -15.98 -25.61
N TYR A 283 22.45 -17.04 -25.73
CA TYR A 283 22.83 -18.46 -25.54
C TYR A 283 23.32 -18.75 -24.12
N PHE A 284 24.35 -18.03 -23.67
CA PHE A 284 24.95 -18.13 -22.33
C PHE A 284 24.92 -16.78 -21.60
N PRO A 285 24.98 -16.79 -20.26
CA PRO A 285 24.97 -15.56 -19.46
C PRO A 285 26.05 -14.57 -19.88
N THR A 286 25.65 -13.31 -20.07
CA THR A 286 26.57 -12.17 -20.28
C THR A 286 26.93 -11.52 -18.94
N LYS A 287 27.84 -10.54 -18.94
CA LYS A 287 28.14 -9.76 -17.72
C LYS A 287 27.12 -8.62 -17.48
N LEU A 288 26.17 -8.42 -18.39
CA LEU A 288 25.16 -7.38 -18.29
C LEU A 288 24.02 -7.84 -17.37
N GLU A 289 23.94 -7.26 -16.18
CA GLU A 289 22.82 -7.48 -15.25
C GLU A 289 21.60 -6.67 -15.68
N THR A 290 20.48 -7.35 -15.94
CA THR A 290 19.24 -6.70 -16.40
C THR A 290 18.43 -6.08 -15.27
N ARG A 291 18.71 -6.47 -14.01
CA ARG A 291 18.02 -6.03 -12.78
C ARG A 291 16.54 -6.44 -12.66
N PHE A 292 16.01 -7.20 -13.62
CA PHE A 292 14.71 -7.84 -13.48
C PHE A 292 14.75 -8.96 -12.43
N GLY A 293 13.57 -9.35 -11.93
CA GLY A 293 13.42 -10.51 -11.06
C GLY A 293 13.26 -11.85 -11.80
N PHE A 294 13.58 -11.87 -13.09
CA PHE A 294 13.50 -13.02 -13.99
C PHE A 294 14.63 -12.93 -15.04
N LEU A 295 14.89 -14.02 -15.76
CA LEU A 295 15.91 -14.05 -16.82
C LEU A 295 15.31 -13.68 -18.16
N ILE A 296 16.09 -12.99 -18.99
CA ILE A 296 15.77 -12.68 -20.39
C ILE A 296 16.81 -13.38 -21.27
N HIS A 297 16.34 -14.05 -22.31
CA HIS A 297 17.14 -14.66 -23.34
C HIS A 297 16.70 -14.20 -24.72
N GLY A 298 17.66 -13.94 -25.61
CA GLY A 298 17.37 -13.64 -27.01
C GLY A 298 18.63 -13.41 -27.83
N PRO A 299 18.50 -13.27 -29.16
CA PRO A 299 19.61 -13.11 -30.10
C PRO A 299 20.16 -11.68 -30.09
N TYR A 300 20.56 -11.15 -28.93
CA TYR A 300 21.05 -9.77 -28.79
C TYR A 300 22.46 -9.59 -29.36
N ASP A 301 22.70 -8.46 -30.03
CA ASP A 301 24.03 -8.03 -30.43
C ASP A 301 24.83 -7.55 -29.21
N THR A 302 25.82 -8.33 -28.80
CA THR A 302 26.69 -8.01 -27.67
C THR A 302 27.91 -7.16 -28.08
N THR A 303 28.54 -6.51 -27.11
CA THR A 303 29.91 -5.99 -27.26
C THR A 303 30.90 -7.16 -27.41
N ALA A 304 32.09 -6.93 -27.99
CA ALA A 304 33.09 -8.00 -28.16
C ALA A 304 33.41 -8.72 -26.84
N SER A 305 33.50 -7.97 -25.74
CA SER A 305 33.76 -8.52 -24.40
C SER A 305 32.53 -9.12 -23.70
N ARG A 306 31.34 -9.12 -24.34
CA ARG A 306 30.04 -9.53 -23.78
C ARG A 306 29.72 -8.87 -22.42
N SER A 307 30.22 -7.66 -22.23
CA SER A 307 29.99 -6.82 -21.05
C SER A 307 28.70 -6.01 -21.14
N GLY A 308 28.16 -5.85 -22.34
CA GLY A 308 26.94 -5.12 -22.62
C GLY A 308 26.38 -5.50 -23.98
N ILE A 309 25.31 -4.82 -24.38
CA ILE A 309 24.69 -4.93 -25.70
C ILE A 309 24.86 -3.63 -26.49
N LYS A 310 24.89 -3.73 -27.81
CA LYS A 310 24.97 -2.56 -28.69
C LYS A 310 23.63 -1.82 -28.69
N ASP A 311 23.68 -0.50 -28.67
CA ASP A 311 22.48 0.30 -28.86
C ASP A 311 22.18 0.43 -30.36
N ASN A 312 21.40 -0.50 -30.89
CA ASN A 312 21.01 -0.57 -32.30
C ASN A 312 19.53 -0.93 -32.47
N GLU A 313 18.99 -0.76 -33.69
CA GLU A 313 17.58 -1.01 -33.97
C GLU A 313 17.15 -2.46 -33.67
N TRP A 314 18.05 -3.43 -33.91
CA TRP A 314 17.80 -4.84 -33.64
C TRP A 314 17.57 -5.10 -32.14
N ASN A 315 18.50 -4.71 -31.28
CA ASN A 315 18.37 -4.90 -29.84
C ASN A 315 17.18 -4.12 -29.27
N ARG A 316 16.91 -2.91 -29.75
CA ARG A 316 15.72 -2.15 -29.35
C ARG A 316 14.43 -2.89 -29.72
N SER A 317 14.37 -3.48 -30.91
CA SER A 317 13.24 -4.33 -31.33
C SER A 317 13.08 -5.56 -30.42
N LEU A 318 14.16 -6.27 -30.08
CA LEU A 318 14.11 -7.42 -29.16
C LEU A 318 13.59 -7.05 -27.76
N ILE A 319 13.95 -5.87 -27.26
CA ILE A 319 13.45 -5.35 -25.97
C ILE A 319 11.95 -5.10 -26.04
N LEU A 320 11.45 -4.53 -27.14
CA LEU A 320 10.01 -4.34 -27.36
C LEU A 320 9.28 -5.68 -27.45
N GLU A 321 9.82 -6.65 -28.20
CA GLU A 321 9.27 -8.02 -28.27
C GLU A 321 9.25 -8.71 -26.90
N THR A 322 10.26 -8.46 -26.05
CA THR A 322 10.29 -8.97 -24.67
C THR A 322 9.19 -8.31 -23.82
N ALA A 323 8.99 -7.00 -23.98
CA ALA A 323 7.93 -6.27 -23.30
C ALA A 323 6.55 -6.80 -23.72
N ASP A 324 6.34 -7.05 -25.02
CA ASP A 324 5.13 -7.65 -25.58
C ASP A 324 4.92 -9.09 -25.10
N LEU A 325 5.95 -9.92 -25.09
CA LEU A 325 5.89 -11.27 -24.51
C LEU A 325 5.39 -11.23 -23.06
N LEU A 326 5.93 -10.32 -22.25
CA LEU A 326 5.49 -10.15 -20.86
C LEU A 326 4.01 -9.74 -20.77
N THR A 327 3.61 -8.68 -21.49
CA THR A 327 2.27 -8.10 -21.31
C THR A 327 1.15 -8.83 -22.03
N GLU A 328 1.42 -9.40 -23.21
CA GLU A 328 0.41 -10.02 -24.06
C GLU A 328 0.32 -11.55 -23.87
N THR A 329 1.39 -12.19 -23.36
CA THR A 329 1.43 -13.65 -23.20
C THR A 329 1.60 -14.06 -21.74
N VAL A 330 2.64 -13.58 -21.06
CA VAL A 330 2.98 -14.03 -19.69
C VAL A 330 1.89 -13.62 -18.70
N LEU A 331 1.52 -12.33 -18.64
CA LEU A 331 0.51 -11.85 -17.69
C LEU A 331 -0.86 -12.55 -17.88
N PRO A 332 -1.43 -12.65 -19.10
CA PRO A 332 -2.67 -13.41 -19.31
C PRO A 332 -2.57 -14.89 -18.93
N TRP A 333 -1.45 -15.55 -19.27
CA TRP A 333 -1.27 -16.97 -18.97
C TRP A 333 -1.18 -17.22 -17.46
N LEU A 334 -0.41 -16.39 -16.74
CA LEU A 334 -0.30 -16.48 -15.28
C LEU A 334 -1.63 -16.17 -14.59
N LYS A 335 -2.43 -15.24 -15.13
CA LYS A 335 -3.80 -14.96 -14.66
C LYS A 335 -4.64 -16.23 -14.72
N GLN A 336 -4.64 -16.91 -15.88
CA GLN A 336 -5.41 -18.13 -16.10
C GLN A 336 -4.96 -19.27 -15.16
N LYS A 337 -3.67 -19.36 -14.85
CA LYS A 337 -3.10 -20.39 -13.97
C LYS A 337 -3.10 -20.02 -12.49
N ARG A 338 -3.64 -18.85 -12.12
CA ARG A 338 -3.64 -18.31 -10.76
C ARG A 338 -2.23 -18.19 -10.15
N LEU A 339 -1.26 -17.82 -10.99
CA LEU A 339 0.14 -17.59 -10.59
C LEU A 339 0.52 -16.10 -10.54
N LEU A 340 -0.40 -15.19 -10.89
CA LEU A 340 -0.26 -13.75 -10.67
C LEU A 340 -0.46 -13.42 -9.17
N THR A 341 0.59 -13.65 -8.40
CA THR A 341 0.62 -13.40 -6.94
C THR A 341 1.41 -12.14 -6.61
N THR A 342 1.33 -11.67 -5.36
CA THR A 342 2.20 -10.59 -4.86
C THR A 342 3.68 -10.90 -5.05
N SER A 343 4.09 -12.16 -4.83
CA SER A 343 5.46 -12.63 -5.06
C SER A 343 5.89 -12.53 -6.53
N PHE A 344 4.97 -12.80 -7.48
CA PHE A 344 5.24 -12.59 -8.90
C PHE A 344 5.38 -11.10 -9.24
N LEU A 345 4.52 -10.23 -8.69
CA LEU A 345 4.61 -8.78 -8.92
C LEU A 345 5.96 -8.21 -8.48
N GLU A 346 6.56 -8.77 -7.42
CA GLU A 346 7.91 -8.39 -6.98
C GLU A 346 9.02 -8.81 -7.96
N ALA A 347 8.78 -9.80 -8.81
CA ALA A 347 9.72 -10.19 -9.87
C ALA A 347 9.67 -9.25 -11.09
N LEU A 348 8.60 -8.47 -11.26
CA LEU A 348 8.45 -7.51 -12.35
C LEU A 348 9.38 -6.30 -12.20
N PRO A 349 9.60 -5.50 -13.26
CA PRO A 349 10.30 -4.23 -13.16
C PRO A 349 9.46 -3.19 -12.40
N ILE A 350 9.50 -3.24 -11.08
CA ILE A 350 8.76 -2.33 -10.20
C ILE A 350 9.65 -1.27 -9.53
N ARG A 351 10.97 -1.34 -9.75
CA ARG A 351 11.96 -0.42 -9.16
C ARG A 351 12.48 0.54 -10.23
N PRO A 352 11.95 1.78 -10.34
CA PRO A 352 12.35 2.71 -11.42
C PRO A 352 13.83 3.11 -11.34
N VAL A 353 14.45 3.07 -10.16
CA VAL A 353 15.89 3.33 -9.99
C VAL A 353 16.77 2.37 -10.79
N ASP A 354 16.30 1.15 -11.06
CA ASP A 354 17.03 0.17 -11.90
C ASP A 354 16.87 0.46 -13.40
N PHE A 355 15.89 1.29 -13.79
CA PHE A 355 15.50 1.57 -15.16
C PHE A 355 15.40 3.08 -15.41
N PRO A 356 16.52 3.83 -15.38
CA PRO A 356 16.53 5.26 -15.70
C PRO A 356 16.06 5.51 -17.15
N GLN A 357 15.73 6.76 -17.46
CA GLN A 357 15.13 7.17 -18.74
C GLN A 357 15.99 6.81 -19.98
N ASP A 358 17.31 6.77 -19.82
CA ASP A 358 18.29 6.39 -20.85
C ASP A 358 18.58 4.88 -20.90
N SER A 359 17.98 4.07 -20.01
CA SER A 359 18.16 2.63 -20.00
C SER A 359 17.51 1.97 -21.22
N LEU A 360 18.26 1.10 -21.91
CA LEU A 360 17.72 0.27 -22.99
C LEU A 360 16.53 -0.58 -22.53
N PHE A 361 16.48 -0.97 -21.25
CA PHE A 361 15.42 -1.82 -20.68
C PHE A 361 14.19 -1.02 -20.19
N ARG A 362 14.24 0.32 -20.21
CA ARG A 362 13.12 1.19 -19.82
C ARG A 362 11.79 0.86 -20.50
N PRO A 363 11.74 0.53 -21.80
CA PRO A 363 10.47 0.20 -22.47
C PRO A 363 9.73 -0.99 -21.83
N ILE A 364 10.44 -1.97 -21.26
CA ILE A 364 9.81 -3.10 -20.57
C ILE A 364 9.11 -2.62 -19.29
N TYR A 365 9.78 -1.78 -18.49
CA TYR A 365 9.20 -1.17 -17.28
C TYR A 365 7.90 -0.42 -17.61
N GLU A 366 7.93 0.43 -18.64
CA GLU A 366 6.79 1.27 -19.01
C GLU A 366 5.61 0.46 -19.53
N LYS A 367 5.88 -0.54 -20.38
CA LYS A 367 4.82 -1.39 -20.96
C LYS A 367 4.15 -2.25 -19.89
N VAL A 368 4.94 -2.83 -18.97
CA VAL A 368 4.39 -3.57 -17.81
C VAL A 368 3.55 -2.64 -16.95
N ARG A 369 4.00 -1.41 -16.71
CA ARG A 369 3.26 -0.41 -15.92
C ARG A 369 1.90 -0.08 -16.54
N VAL A 370 1.87 0.18 -17.86
CA VAL A 370 0.63 0.44 -18.60
C VAL A 370 -0.29 -0.77 -18.54
N ALA A 371 0.23 -1.99 -18.73
CA ALA A 371 -0.56 -3.21 -18.66
C ALA A 371 -1.22 -3.41 -17.28
N LEU A 372 -0.48 -3.21 -16.19
CA LEU A 372 -1.01 -3.32 -14.82
C LEU A 372 -2.05 -2.22 -14.51
N ARG A 373 -1.89 -1.03 -15.07
CA ARG A 373 -2.86 0.08 -14.91
C ARG A 373 -4.17 -0.19 -15.64
N ASP A 374 -4.08 -0.66 -16.89
CA ASP A 374 -5.22 -0.65 -17.81
C ASP A 374 -5.92 -2.01 -17.93
N GLN A 375 -5.23 -3.11 -17.60
CA GLN A 375 -5.73 -4.48 -17.71
C GLN A 375 -5.79 -5.17 -16.34
N GLU A 376 -6.64 -6.18 -16.23
CA GLU A 376 -6.93 -6.88 -14.97
C GLU A 376 -5.85 -7.90 -14.58
N PHE A 377 -4.72 -7.40 -14.09
CA PHE A 377 -3.56 -8.20 -13.69
C PHE A 377 -3.14 -8.02 -12.22
N LEU A 378 -3.77 -7.13 -11.46
CA LEU A 378 -3.50 -6.98 -10.03
C LEU A 378 -4.41 -7.91 -9.21
N PRO A 379 -3.87 -8.74 -8.31
CA PRO A 379 -4.68 -9.66 -7.51
C PRO A 379 -5.53 -8.91 -6.47
N THR A 380 -6.81 -9.27 -6.40
CA THR A 380 -7.77 -8.72 -5.44
C THR A 380 -7.85 -9.59 -4.18
N ALA A 381 -8.40 -9.03 -3.09
CA ALA A 381 -8.56 -9.75 -1.83
C ALA A 381 -9.48 -10.98 -1.92
N ASP A 382 -10.42 -11.01 -2.88
CA ASP A 382 -11.30 -12.15 -3.15
C ASP A 382 -10.68 -13.19 -4.12
N GLY A 383 -9.40 -13.04 -4.48
CA GLY A 383 -8.65 -13.97 -5.34
C GLY A 383 -8.94 -13.83 -6.83
N LYS A 384 -9.61 -12.74 -7.26
CA LYS A 384 -9.76 -12.35 -8.66
C LYS A 384 -8.65 -11.38 -9.07
N TYR A 385 -8.90 -10.60 -10.13
CA TYR A 385 -7.96 -9.62 -10.66
C TYR A 385 -8.66 -8.33 -11.08
N VAL A 386 -7.99 -7.20 -10.90
CA VAL A 386 -8.49 -5.88 -11.26
C VAL A 386 -7.42 -5.06 -11.97
N ALA A 387 -7.84 -4.07 -12.77
CA ALA A 387 -6.95 -3.08 -13.38
C ALA A 387 -6.59 -1.99 -12.37
N GLY A 388 -5.38 -1.45 -12.42
CA GLY A 388 -4.92 -0.38 -11.53
C GLY A 388 -5.89 0.80 -11.41
N LYS A 389 -6.44 1.27 -12.54
CA LYS A 389 -7.45 2.35 -12.56
C LYS A 389 -8.78 2.06 -11.83
N ARG A 390 -8.99 0.83 -11.35
CA ARG A 390 -10.13 0.40 -10.51
C ARG A 390 -9.67 -0.23 -9.18
N ALA A 391 -8.37 -0.26 -8.92
CA ALA A 391 -7.79 -0.89 -7.75
C ALA A 391 -7.71 0.09 -6.58
N VAL A 392 -7.98 -0.39 -5.38
CA VAL A 392 -7.80 0.36 -4.13
C VAL A 392 -7.03 -0.52 -3.14
N LEU A 393 -6.07 0.08 -2.44
CA LEU A 393 -5.30 -0.60 -1.40
C LEU A 393 -5.83 -0.23 -0.01
N ALA A 394 -6.06 -1.23 0.84
CA ALA A 394 -6.42 -1.01 2.24
C ALA A 394 -5.17 -0.98 3.12
N ARG A 395 -5.05 0.02 4.00
CA ARG A 395 -3.95 0.09 4.97
C ARG A 395 -4.15 -0.81 6.20
N ALA A 396 -5.36 -1.34 6.38
CA ALA A 396 -5.70 -2.28 7.45
C ALA A 396 -6.45 -3.47 6.86
N GLU A 397 -6.02 -4.68 7.19
CA GLU A 397 -6.58 -5.93 6.66
C GLU A 397 -8.08 -6.07 6.96
N ASP A 398 -8.47 -5.80 8.20
CA ASP A 398 -9.87 -5.85 8.65
C ASP A 398 -10.77 -4.75 8.04
N LEU A 399 -10.21 -3.83 7.25
CA LEU A 399 -10.98 -2.87 6.46
C LEU A 399 -11.64 -3.54 5.26
N VAL A 400 -10.94 -4.49 4.64
CA VAL A 400 -11.43 -5.23 3.46
C VAL A 400 -12.62 -6.10 3.85
N ASP A 401 -12.61 -6.66 5.05
CA ASP A 401 -13.73 -7.43 5.62
C ASP A 401 -14.95 -6.56 5.98
N LEU A 402 -14.71 -5.28 6.26
CA LEU A 402 -15.77 -4.34 6.66
C LEU A 402 -16.48 -3.74 5.45
N ILE A 403 -15.75 -3.32 4.42
CA ILE A 403 -16.28 -2.59 3.26
C ILE A 403 -16.21 -3.50 2.04
N SER A 404 -17.35 -3.91 1.50
CA SER A 404 -17.38 -4.64 0.22
C SER A 404 -16.97 -3.73 -0.95
N SER A 405 -16.58 -4.31 -2.09
CA SER A 405 -16.26 -3.58 -3.32
C SER A 405 -17.40 -2.67 -3.82
N GLU A 406 -18.65 -3.11 -3.63
CA GLU A 406 -19.85 -2.32 -3.95
C GLU A 406 -19.98 -1.09 -3.03
N GLN A 407 -19.80 -1.30 -1.71
CA GLN A 407 -19.80 -0.21 -0.73
C GLN A 407 -18.64 0.76 -0.95
N LEU A 408 -17.47 0.24 -1.30
CA LEU A 408 -16.28 1.02 -1.63
C LEU A 408 -16.55 1.97 -2.80
N SER A 409 -17.12 1.44 -3.88
CA SER A 409 -17.47 2.21 -5.08
C SER A 409 -18.48 3.32 -4.74
N SER A 410 -19.47 3.01 -3.91
CA SER A 410 -20.46 3.98 -3.42
C SER A 410 -19.83 5.09 -2.55
N LEU A 411 -18.93 4.71 -1.63
CA LEU A 411 -18.29 5.65 -0.69
C LEU A 411 -17.36 6.66 -1.37
N ILE A 412 -16.65 6.23 -2.41
CA ILE A 412 -15.69 7.09 -3.14
C ILE A 412 -16.38 7.88 -4.25
N LYS A 413 -17.63 7.52 -4.60
CA LYS A 413 -18.42 8.14 -5.69
C LYS A 413 -17.72 8.07 -7.04
N GLU A 414 -17.17 6.91 -7.35
CA GLU A 414 -16.56 6.66 -8.65
C GLU A 414 -17.58 6.15 -9.66
N SER A 415 -17.34 6.46 -10.94
CA SER A 415 -18.22 6.02 -12.04
C SER A 415 -18.00 4.54 -12.40
N GLN A 416 -16.98 3.91 -11.82
CA GLN A 416 -16.57 2.54 -12.10
C GLN A 416 -16.53 1.70 -10.82
N ASN A 417 -16.75 0.39 -10.98
CA ASN A 417 -16.66 -0.56 -9.87
C ASN A 417 -15.19 -0.71 -9.43
N LEU A 418 -14.92 -0.29 -8.20
CA LEU A 418 -13.64 -0.39 -7.52
C LEU A 418 -13.50 -1.73 -6.79
N GLU A 419 -12.27 -2.24 -6.71
CA GLU A 419 -11.96 -3.49 -6.01
C GLU A 419 -10.80 -3.32 -5.04
N TRP A 420 -10.87 -4.03 -3.91
CA TRP A 420 -9.75 -4.12 -2.98
C TRP A 420 -8.66 -5.04 -3.51
N LEU A 421 -7.42 -4.53 -3.51
CA LEU A 421 -6.24 -5.37 -3.71
C LEU A 421 -6.03 -6.32 -2.54
N THR A 422 -5.29 -7.40 -2.80
CA THR A 422 -4.86 -8.34 -1.75
C THR A 422 -4.17 -7.63 -0.58
N THR A 423 -4.44 -8.11 0.63
CA THR A 423 -3.86 -7.60 1.89
C THR A 423 -2.40 -8.02 2.07
N ASP A 424 -1.87 -8.91 1.21
CA ASP A 424 -0.45 -9.27 1.16
C ASP A 424 0.46 -8.09 0.76
N ILE A 425 -0.09 -7.10 0.04
CA ILE A 425 0.62 -5.89 -0.35
C ILE A 425 0.61 -4.94 0.84
N THR A 426 1.73 -4.90 1.57
CA THR A 426 1.89 -4.09 2.78
C THR A 426 3.00 -3.06 2.60
N GLU A 427 3.03 -2.03 3.47
CA GLU A 427 4.11 -1.01 3.46
C GLU A 427 5.51 -1.60 3.69
N ASN A 428 5.60 -2.78 4.30
CA ASN A 428 6.88 -3.48 4.49
C ASN A 428 7.47 -3.95 3.15
N ARG A 429 6.63 -4.21 2.15
CA ARG A 429 7.05 -4.50 0.77
C ARG A 429 7.19 -3.18 0.00
N LYS A 430 8.18 -2.38 0.39
CA LYS A 430 8.33 -0.98 -0.03
C LYS A 430 8.29 -0.76 -1.54
N ASP A 431 8.92 -1.62 -2.33
CA ASP A 431 9.02 -1.44 -3.77
C ASP A 431 7.67 -1.58 -4.47
N ILE A 432 6.94 -2.66 -4.21
CA ILE A 432 5.61 -2.89 -4.82
C ILE A 432 4.58 -1.88 -4.29
N HIS A 433 4.65 -1.53 -3.00
CA HIS A 433 3.79 -0.51 -2.41
C HIS A 433 3.98 0.85 -3.09
N ARG A 434 5.22 1.34 -3.20
CA ARG A 434 5.56 2.60 -3.89
C ARG A 434 5.19 2.57 -5.37
N TYR A 435 5.40 1.43 -6.03
CA TYR A 435 5.06 1.27 -7.44
C TYR A 435 3.56 1.39 -7.71
N LEU A 436 2.72 0.92 -6.77
CA LEU A 436 1.27 0.97 -6.87
C LEU A 436 0.68 2.31 -6.42
N VAL A 437 1.04 2.79 -5.22
CA VAL A 437 0.48 4.00 -4.60
C VAL A 437 1.07 5.29 -5.19
N GLY A 438 2.23 5.18 -5.85
CA GLY A 438 3.01 6.32 -6.29
C GLY A 438 3.96 6.81 -5.20
N TRP A 439 4.96 7.57 -5.61
CA TRP A 439 5.99 8.10 -4.72
C TRP A 439 6.58 9.37 -5.29
N LYS A 440 6.72 10.40 -4.46
CA LYS A 440 7.43 11.64 -4.81
C LYS A 440 8.69 11.76 -3.95
N PRO A 441 9.87 12.02 -4.53
CA PRO A 441 11.08 12.27 -3.75
C PRO A 441 10.91 13.49 -2.83
N SER A 442 11.38 13.38 -1.59
CA SER A 442 11.50 14.52 -0.68
C SER A 442 12.79 15.31 -0.93
N TYR A 443 13.00 16.42 -0.22
CA TYR A 443 14.24 17.20 -0.30
C TYR A 443 15.51 16.37 0.01
N TYR A 444 15.39 15.30 0.81
CA TYR A 444 16.50 14.43 1.20
C TYR A 444 16.57 13.12 0.40
N ASP A 445 15.58 12.83 -0.44
CA ASP A 445 15.52 11.60 -1.22
C ASP A 445 15.89 11.87 -2.68
N THR A 446 16.68 10.98 -3.27
CA THR A 446 17.00 10.97 -4.70
C THR A 446 16.15 9.94 -5.42
N GLY A 447 15.56 10.30 -6.58
CA GLY A 447 14.83 9.35 -7.41
C GLY A 447 13.87 10.02 -8.39
N GLU A 448 13.26 9.23 -9.26
CA GLU A 448 12.20 9.67 -10.17
C GLU A 448 10.85 9.67 -9.45
N GLU A 449 10.00 10.66 -9.74
CA GLU A 449 8.61 10.66 -9.31
C GLU A 449 7.85 9.50 -9.99
N ILE A 450 7.12 8.74 -9.18
CA ILE A 450 6.27 7.65 -9.62
C ILE A 450 4.83 8.09 -9.43
N GLU A 451 4.08 8.19 -10.53
CA GLU A 451 2.64 8.42 -10.46
C GLU A 451 1.93 7.24 -9.76
N SER A 452 0.73 7.45 -9.22
CA SER A 452 -0.07 6.33 -8.71
C SER A 452 -0.54 5.45 -9.86
N LEU A 453 -0.44 4.13 -9.70
CA LEU A 453 -1.05 3.15 -10.61
C LEU A 453 -2.47 2.81 -10.19
N ILE A 454 -2.77 2.95 -8.89
CA ILE A 454 -4.06 2.62 -8.29
C ILE A 454 -4.88 3.89 -8.00
N VAL A 455 -6.18 3.73 -7.75
CA VAL A 455 -7.09 4.85 -7.47
C VAL A 455 -6.75 5.53 -6.15
N ALA A 456 -6.58 4.74 -5.08
CA ALA A 456 -6.25 5.27 -3.76
C ALA A 456 -5.66 4.19 -2.84
N GLU A 457 -4.92 4.63 -1.82
CA GLU A 457 -4.71 3.88 -0.57
C GLU A 457 -5.67 4.45 0.48
N ILE A 458 -6.46 3.59 1.13
CA ILE A 458 -7.47 4.00 2.12
C ILE A 458 -7.06 3.52 3.51
N ARG A 459 -7.08 4.47 4.44
CA ARG A 459 -6.86 4.24 5.86
C ARG A 459 -8.19 4.27 6.60
N PRO A 460 -8.30 3.63 7.78
CA PRO A 460 -9.52 3.65 8.58
C PRO A 460 -10.07 5.06 8.87
N GLN A 461 -9.20 6.05 9.04
CA GLN A 461 -9.60 7.44 9.25
C GLN A 461 -10.19 8.13 8.01
N ASP A 462 -9.80 7.72 6.80
CA ASP A 462 -10.24 8.37 5.56
C ASP A 462 -11.71 8.03 5.28
N LEU A 463 -12.16 6.86 5.75
CA LEU A 463 -13.57 6.47 5.68
C LEU A 463 -14.47 7.43 6.47
N ILE A 464 -14.01 7.94 7.61
CA ILE A 464 -14.82 8.73 8.54
C ILE A 464 -15.45 9.94 7.83
N GLU A 465 -14.69 10.58 6.94
CA GLU A 465 -15.18 11.73 6.19
C GLU A 465 -16.30 11.35 5.22
N LYS A 466 -16.22 10.15 4.63
CA LYS A 466 -17.18 9.60 3.65
C LYS A 466 -18.45 9.02 4.29
N LEU A 467 -18.48 8.80 5.62
CA LEU A 467 -19.66 8.27 6.33
C LEU A 467 -20.78 9.32 6.39
N MET A 468 -21.66 9.28 5.40
CA MET A 468 -22.84 10.15 5.29
C MET A 468 -24.11 9.38 5.67
N SER A 469 -25.16 10.12 6.02
CA SER A 469 -26.45 9.53 6.44
C SER A 469 -27.03 8.61 5.36
N ASP A 470 -26.94 8.98 4.08
CA ASP A 470 -27.47 8.19 2.97
C ASP A 470 -26.78 6.83 2.87
N PHE A 471 -25.44 6.79 2.89
CA PHE A 471 -24.68 5.55 2.86
C PHE A 471 -25.03 4.67 4.07
N LEU A 472 -25.04 5.26 5.27
CA LEU A 472 -25.30 4.53 6.50
C LEU A 472 -26.72 3.98 6.54
N LYS A 473 -27.70 4.72 6.02
CA LYS A 473 -29.11 4.34 6.01
C LYS A 473 -29.34 2.99 5.34
N ASP A 474 -28.64 2.72 4.26
CA ASP A 474 -28.78 1.50 3.46
C ASP A 474 -28.06 0.28 4.08
N GLN A 475 -27.28 0.47 5.15
CA GLN A 475 -26.53 -0.62 5.78
C GLN A 475 -27.37 -1.47 6.72
N SER A 476 -27.19 -2.79 6.64
CA SER A 476 -27.83 -3.76 7.51
C SER A 476 -27.34 -3.67 8.96
N ILE A 477 -28.15 -4.15 9.90
CA ILE A 477 -27.75 -4.25 11.32
C ILE A 477 -26.48 -5.10 11.47
N THR A 478 -26.37 -6.23 10.76
CA THR A 478 -25.19 -7.10 10.81
C THR A 478 -23.92 -6.37 10.38
N TRP A 479 -24.01 -5.52 9.35
CA TRP A 479 -22.90 -4.68 8.93
C TRP A 479 -22.55 -3.62 10.00
N LEU A 480 -23.56 -2.97 10.58
CA LEU A 480 -23.36 -1.97 11.64
C LEU A 480 -22.66 -2.57 12.87
N LEU A 481 -22.96 -3.82 13.24
CA LEU A 481 -22.26 -4.53 14.31
C LEU A 481 -20.77 -4.71 13.99
N LYS A 482 -20.42 -5.12 12.76
CA LYS A 482 -19.02 -5.20 12.31
C LYS A 482 -18.35 -3.81 12.33
N PHE A 483 -19.06 -2.79 11.87
CA PHE A 483 -18.58 -1.40 11.86
C PHE A 483 -18.27 -0.90 13.29
N TYR A 484 -19.16 -1.10 14.24
CA TYR A 484 -18.92 -0.69 15.62
C TYR A 484 -17.76 -1.47 16.25
N ALA A 485 -17.72 -2.79 16.04
CA ALA A 485 -16.59 -3.62 16.50
C ALA A 485 -15.25 -3.21 15.88
N PHE A 486 -15.24 -2.74 14.63
CA PHE A 486 -14.05 -2.26 13.94
C PHE A 486 -13.50 -0.96 14.56
N PHE A 487 -14.36 -0.01 14.92
CA PHE A 487 -13.96 1.25 15.56
C PHE A 487 -13.74 1.14 17.07
N GLU A 488 -14.39 0.19 17.75
CA GLU A 488 -14.17 -0.13 19.17
C GLU A 488 -12.69 -0.43 19.45
N LYS A 489 -12.06 -1.22 18.58
CA LYS A 489 -10.63 -1.54 18.62
C LYS A 489 -9.70 -0.34 18.35
N ARG A 490 -10.25 0.81 17.94
CA ARG A 490 -9.53 2.00 17.48
C ARG A 490 -10.00 3.26 18.23
N PRO A 491 -9.78 3.34 19.55
CA PRO A 491 -10.31 4.43 20.39
C PRO A 491 -9.89 5.82 19.90
N ALA A 492 -8.69 5.97 19.33
CA ALA A 492 -8.19 7.23 18.78
C ALA A 492 -9.05 7.80 17.62
N LEU A 493 -9.88 6.97 16.97
CA LEU A 493 -10.76 7.39 15.88
C LEU A 493 -12.19 7.67 16.34
N ILE A 494 -12.60 7.20 17.53
CA ILE A 494 -13.98 7.34 18.03
C ILE A 494 -14.36 8.82 18.21
N ASP A 495 -13.44 9.66 18.66
CA ASP A 495 -13.71 11.10 18.80
C ASP A 495 -14.08 11.77 17.48
N LYS A 496 -13.49 11.35 16.36
CA LYS A 496 -13.83 11.87 15.03
C LYS A 496 -15.24 11.47 14.58
N LEU A 497 -15.79 10.38 15.14
CA LEU A 497 -17.15 9.90 14.83
C LEU A 497 -18.23 10.66 15.59
N LYS A 498 -17.90 11.43 16.64
CA LYS A 498 -18.88 12.22 17.42
C LYS A 498 -19.65 13.25 16.59
N ASN A 499 -19.07 13.68 15.47
CA ASN A 499 -19.68 14.64 14.53
C ASN A 499 -20.26 13.96 13.29
N LYS A 500 -20.38 12.64 13.27
CA LYS A 500 -20.89 11.85 12.13
C LYS A 500 -22.18 11.14 12.51
N PRO A 501 -23.11 10.92 11.57
CA PRO A 501 -24.43 10.34 11.87
C PRO A 501 -24.35 8.82 12.07
N VAL A 502 -23.48 8.33 12.95
CA VAL A 502 -23.16 6.91 13.11
C VAL A 502 -24.11 6.15 14.03
N VAL A 503 -25.04 6.85 14.69
CA VAL A 503 -25.96 6.22 15.66
C VAL A 503 -27.28 5.90 14.98
N ARG A 504 -27.62 4.61 14.88
CA ARG A 504 -28.88 4.13 14.32
C ARG A 504 -29.94 4.04 15.42
N LEU A 505 -31.06 4.74 15.24
CA LEU A 505 -32.20 4.67 16.16
C LEU A 505 -33.10 3.45 15.88
N GLU A 506 -34.02 3.14 16.81
CA GLU A 506 -34.99 2.05 16.67
C GLU A 506 -35.85 2.18 15.39
N GLU A 507 -36.24 3.41 15.03
CA GLU A 507 -37.02 3.73 13.82
C GLU A 507 -36.23 3.61 12.51
N GLY A 508 -34.94 3.28 12.60
CA GLY A 508 -34.11 3.03 11.44
C GLY A 508 -33.46 4.27 10.83
N HIS A 509 -33.60 5.48 11.39
CA HIS A 509 -32.82 6.64 10.91
C HIS A 509 -31.49 6.80 11.68
N HIS A 510 -30.59 7.60 11.12
CA HIS A 510 -29.25 7.86 11.67
C HIS A 510 -29.14 9.28 12.22
N VAL A 511 -28.48 9.44 13.37
CA VAL A 511 -28.24 10.74 14.00
C VAL A 511 -26.79 10.91 14.42
N ILE A 512 -26.33 12.18 14.47
CA ILE A 512 -25.09 12.51 15.15
C ILE A 512 -25.28 12.28 16.66
N PRO A 513 -24.30 11.74 17.40
CA PRO A 513 -24.44 11.40 18.82
C PRO A 513 -24.91 12.54 19.73
N PHE A 514 -24.41 13.76 19.51
CA PHE A 514 -24.67 14.91 20.37
C PHE A 514 -25.07 16.16 19.57
N LYS A 515 -25.90 17.01 20.18
CA LYS A 515 -26.28 18.35 19.72
C LYS A 515 -25.10 19.32 19.92
N GLN A 516 -25.21 20.52 19.33
CA GLN A 516 -24.17 21.57 19.45
C GLN A 516 -23.91 22.01 20.90
N ASP A 517 -24.93 21.92 21.78
CA ASP A 517 -24.81 22.23 23.21
C ASP A 517 -24.18 21.08 24.04
N GLY A 518 -23.77 20.00 23.38
CA GLY A 518 -23.17 18.81 24.00
C GLY A 518 -24.17 17.83 24.61
N SER A 519 -25.48 18.05 24.42
CA SER A 519 -26.50 17.12 24.88
C SER A 519 -26.73 15.95 23.92
N PRO A 520 -27.18 14.78 24.41
CA PRO A 520 -27.38 13.63 23.53
C PRO A 520 -28.53 13.86 22.52
N ASN A 521 -28.33 13.42 21.28
CA ASN A 521 -29.40 13.24 20.29
C ASN A 521 -29.99 11.82 20.32
N ALA A 522 -29.29 10.90 20.97
CA ALA A 522 -29.67 9.52 21.11
C ALA A 522 -29.21 9.00 22.47
N TYR A 523 -29.97 8.07 23.03
CA TYR A 523 -29.67 7.43 24.30
C TYR A 523 -29.54 5.92 24.15
N LEU A 524 -28.77 5.28 25.04
CA LEU A 524 -28.80 3.82 25.15
C LEU A 524 -30.18 3.38 25.65
N PRO A 525 -30.79 2.32 25.09
CA PRO A 525 -32.13 1.91 25.47
C PRO A 525 -32.21 1.50 26.95
N PRO A 526 -33.17 2.05 27.72
CA PRO A 526 -33.50 1.55 29.05
C PRO A 526 -34.26 0.22 28.97
N GLU A 527 -34.50 -0.41 30.13
CA GLU A 527 -35.26 -1.67 30.21
C GLU A 527 -36.75 -1.47 29.91
N ASN A 528 -37.28 -0.31 30.29
CA ASN A 528 -38.67 0.08 30.05
C ASN A 528 -38.80 0.86 28.74
N ASP A 529 -40.04 1.03 28.27
CA ASP A 529 -40.31 1.92 27.14
C ASP A 529 -40.08 3.38 27.51
N THR A 530 -39.69 4.15 26.49
CA THR A 530 -39.21 5.51 26.64
C THR A 530 -39.57 6.32 25.40
N GLU A 531 -39.92 7.58 25.61
CA GLU A 531 -40.17 8.54 24.53
C GLU A 531 -38.86 9.14 23.98
N PHE A 532 -37.76 8.96 24.72
CA PHE A 532 -36.44 9.36 24.25
C PHE A 532 -36.02 8.65 22.96
N PRO A 533 -35.37 9.36 22.02
CA PRO A 533 -34.74 8.73 20.86
C PRO A 533 -33.64 7.77 21.34
N VAL A 534 -33.85 6.46 21.14
CA VAL A 534 -32.91 5.42 21.61
C VAL A 534 -32.22 4.71 20.46
N VAL A 535 -30.97 4.30 20.71
CA VAL A 535 -30.22 3.42 19.81
C VAL A 535 -30.98 2.11 19.64
N CYS A 536 -31.00 1.58 18.41
CA CYS A 536 -31.66 0.32 18.11
C CYS A 536 -31.29 -0.78 19.12
N ARG A 537 -32.30 -1.41 19.72
CA ARG A 537 -32.14 -2.44 20.75
C ARG A 537 -31.39 -3.67 20.24
N LYS A 538 -31.54 -4.00 18.95
CA LYS A 538 -30.77 -5.10 18.32
C LYS A 538 -29.27 -4.80 18.30
N ILE A 539 -28.89 -3.55 18.08
CA ILE A 539 -27.48 -3.11 18.11
C ILE A 539 -26.97 -3.10 19.56
N SER A 540 -27.74 -2.53 20.48
CA SER A 540 -27.34 -2.35 21.88
C SER A 540 -27.21 -3.67 22.67
N LYS A 541 -27.74 -4.78 22.14
CA LYS A 541 -27.59 -6.13 22.71
C LYS A 541 -26.24 -6.77 22.38
N ASP A 542 -25.56 -6.33 21.32
CA ASP A 542 -24.22 -6.81 21.00
C ASP A 542 -23.19 -6.13 21.91
N GLU A 543 -22.32 -6.93 22.52
CA GLU A 543 -21.38 -6.47 23.54
C GLU A 543 -20.38 -5.45 22.98
N LYS A 544 -19.84 -5.69 21.78
CA LYS A 544 -18.84 -4.81 21.15
C LYS A 544 -19.47 -3.52 20.66
N ALA A 545 -20.67 -3.60 20.09
CA ALA A 545 -21.42 -2.42 19.71
C ALA A 545 -21.78 -1.56 20.92
N LEU A 546 -22.22 -2.17 22.02
CA LEU A 546 -22.53 -1.47 23.26
C LEU A 546 -21.29 -0.76 23.83
N GLU A 547 -20.15 -1.44 23.85
CA GLU A 547 -18.89 -0.86 24.32
C GLU A 547 -18.44 0.32 23.45
N PHE A 548 -18.55 0.19 22.12
CA PHE A 548 -18.33 1.31 21.20
C PHE A 548 -19.23 2.50 21.53
N LEU A 549 -20.54 2.28 21.70
CA LEU A 549 -21.50 3.36 21.96
C LEU A 549 -21.24 4.05 23.32
N LYS A 550 -20.80 3.31 24.33
CA LYS A 550 -20.34 3.87 25.61
C LYS A 550 -19.08 4.70 25.44
N LYS A 551 -18.08 4.20 24.70
CA LYS A 551 -16.84 4.94 24.39
C LYS A 551 -17.10 6.19 23.54
N LEU A 552 -18.13 6.15 22.69
CA LEU A 552 -18.63 7.33 21.96
C LEU A 552 -19.23 8.38 22.90
N GLY A 553 -19.66 7.96 24.11
CA GLY A 553 -20.15 8.81 25.19
C GLY A 553 -21.66 8.73 25.42
N LEU A 554 -22.36 7.79 24.76
CA LEU A 554 -23.80 7.63 24.95
C LEU A 554 -24.11 6.97 26.30
N THR A 555 -25.19 7.42 26.92
CA THR A 555 -25.67 6.91 28.21
C THR A 555 -27.16 6.61 28.12
N LYS A 556 -27.70 5.87 29.09
CA LYS A 556 -29.16 5.72 29.24
C LYS A 556 -29.76 7.08 29.65
N PRO A 557 -31.04 7.36 29.33
CA PRO A 557 -31.71 8.55 29.82
C PRO A 557 -31.68 8.58 31.34
N ASP A 558 -31.42 9.74 31.92
CA ASP A 558 -31.44 9.96 33.36
C ASP A 558 -32.52 10.98 33.75
N ALA A 559 -32.75 11.13 35.06
CA ALA A 559 -33.77 12.05 35.58
C ALA A 559 -33.55 13.51 35.12
N VAL A 560 -32.30 13.92 34.90
CA VAL A 560 -31.98 15.28 34.43
C VAL A 560 -32.41 15.47 32.98
N ALA A 561 -32.13 14.50 32.11
CA ALA A 561 -32.60 14.51 30.74
C ALA A 561 -34.14 14.50 30.67
N GLU A 562 -34.80 13.70 31.51
CA GLU A 562 -36.27 13.65 31.62
C GLU A 562 -36.86 15.03 31.90
N VAL A 563 -36.31 15.73 32.88
CA VAL A 563 -36.80 17.07 33.25
C VAL A 563 -36.57 18.08 32.12
N ILE A 564 -35.36 18.13 31.54
CA ILE A 564 -35.01 19.16 30.56
C ILE A 564 -35.77 18.95 29.23
N GLU A 565 -35.95 17.70 28.79
CA GLU A 565 -36.48 17.40 27.46
C GLU A 565 -37.99 17.12 27.42
N HIS A 566 -38.62 16.74 28.54
CA HIS A 566 -40.05 16.42 28.57
C HIS A 566 -40.84 17.26 29.58
N VAL A 567 -40.28 17.61 30.74
CA VAL A 567 -41.00 18.40 31.75
C VAL A 567 -40.97 19.89 31.43
N LEU A 568 -39.78 20.50 31.33
CA LEU A 568 -39.64 21.95 31.16
C LEU A 568 -40.24 22.53 29.86
N PRO A 569 -40.26 21.82 28.71
CA PRO A 569 -40.90 22.33 27.50
C PRO A 569 -42.39 22.66 27.66
N GLU A 570 -43.14 21.90 28.46
CA GLU A 570 -44.57 22.16 28.71
C GLU A 570 -44.78 23.53 29.37
N TYR A 571 -43.93 23.91 30.32
CA TYR A 571 -43.95 25.21 31.00
C TYR A 571 -43.50 26.39 30.11
N ARG A 572 -42.90 26.13 28.94
CA ARG A 572 -42.44 27.17 28.01
C ARG A 572 -43.47 27.54 26.97
N GLN A 573 -44.56 26.79 26.87
CA GLN A 573 -45.66 27.11 25.99
C GLN A 573 -46.30 28.45 26.39
N SER A 574 -46.90 29.18 25.43
CA SER A 574 -47.45 30.52 25.67
C SER A 574 -48.60 30.54 26.68
N ASN A 575 -49.32 29.42 26.82
CA ASN A 575 -50.38 29.22 27.80
C ASN A 575 -50.35 27.76 28.28
N PRO A 576 -49.53 27.42 29.29
CA PRO A 576 -49.39 26.05 29.77
C PRO A 576 -50.69 25.60 30.47
N ASP A 577 -51.30 24.52 29.96
CA ASP A 577 -52.48 23.88 30.55
C ASP A 577 -52.03 22.71 31.43
N ILE A 578 -51.51 23.04 32.61
CA ILE A 578 -50.91 22.07 33.55
C ILE A 578 -51.75 22.08 34.83
N SER A 579 -52.33 20.94 35.17
CA SER A 579 -53.10 20.78 36.40
C SER A 579 -52.23 20.77 37.66
N ASP A 580 -52.83 21.02 38.83
CA ASP A 580 -52.14 20.99 40.11
C ASP A 580 -51.47 19.61 40.38
N ASP A 581 -52.12 18.51 39.99
CA ASP A 581 -51.60 17.15 40.18
C ASP A 581 -50.42 16.84 39.25
N GLU A 582 -50.51 17.24 37.97
CA GLU A 582 -49.40 17.12 37.02
C GLU A 582 -48.20 17.94 37.49
N HIS A 583 -48.43 19.18 37.93
CA HIS A 583 -47.37 20.03 38.46
C HIS A 583 -46.69 19.41 39.69
N ARG A 584 -47.44 18.79 40.61
CA ARG A 584 -46.86 18.07 41.76
C ARG A 584 -46.00 16.89 41.33
N GLN A 585 -46.38 16.17 40.27
CA GLN A 585 -45.57 15.07 39.73
C GLN A 585 -44.28 15.60 39.08
N ASP A 586 -44.37 16.67 38.31
CA ASP A 586 -43.21 17.32 37.69
C ASP A 586 -42.20 17.81 38.72
N ILE A 587 -42.67 18.40 39.82
CA ILE A 587 -41.82 18.86 40.92
C ILE A 587 -41.08 17.69 41.57
N LYS A 588 -41.70 16.51 41.71
CA LYS A 588 -41.01 15.30 42.19
C LYS A 588 -39.92 14.85 41.21
N LYS A 589 -40.19 14.92 39.90
CA LYS A 589 -39.17 14.62 38.86
C LYS A 589 -38.01 15.62 38.91
N ILE A 590 -38.31 16.91 39.07
CA ILE A 590 -37.31 17.98 39.20
C ILE A 590 -36.44 17.77 40.45
N LEU A 591 -37.03 17.46 41.61
CA LEU A 591 -36.28 17.15 42.83
C LEU A 591 -35.35 15.96 42.63
N LYS A 592 -35.87 14.85 42.08
CA LYS A 592 -35.07 13.65 41.79
C LYS A 592 -33.91 13.96 40.82
N ALA A 593 -34.13 14.81 39.82
CA ALA A 593 -33.09 15.26 38.91
C ALA A 593 -32.03 16.16 39.60
N TYR A 594 -32.46 16.97 40.57
CA TYR A 594 -31.59 17.89 41.32
C TYR A 594 -30.61 17.17 42.26
N GLU A 595 -30.96 15.96 42.70
CA GLU A 595 -30.11 15.07 43.49
C GLU A 595 -28.96 14.44 42.70
N THR A 596 -28.80 14.75 41.40
CA THR A 596 -27.68 14.24 40.59
C THR A 596 -26.32 14.59 41.21
N ASP A 597 -25.44 13.59 41.24
CA ASP A 597 -24.04 13.67 41.68
C ASP A 597 -23.13 14.36 40.64
N SER A 598 -23.58 14.47 39.39
CA SER A 598 -22.83 15.12 38.32
C SER A 598 -22.93 16.64 38.38
N GLN A 599 -21.84 17.30 38.80
CA GLN A 599 -21.74 18.77 38.84
C GLN A 599 -22.09 19.45 37.51
N LYS A 600 -21.67 18.86 36.38
CA LYS A 600 -21.97 19.39 35.05
C LYS A 600 -23.47 19.31 34.72
N LYS A 601 -24.11 18.17 35.01
CA LYS A 601 -25.56 17.99 34.79
C LYS A 601 -26.37 18.88 35.72
N LYS A 602 -25.99 18.95 37.00
CA LYS A 602 -26.63 19.81 38.00
C LYS A 602 -26.59 21.28 37.59
N LYS A 603 -25.43 21.78 37.15
CA LYS A 603 -25.29 23.15 36.64
C LYS A 603 -26.23 23.40 35.44
N ARG A 604 -26.25 22.50 34.46
CA ARG A 604 -27.14 22.62 33.29
C ARG A 604 -28.61 22.64 33.69
N LEU A 605 -29.01 21.77 34.62
CA LEU A 605 -30.38 21.72 35.14
C LEU A 605 -30.77 23.04 35.81
N ILE A 606 -29.92 23.57 36.70
CA ILE A 606 -30.14 24.84 37.39
C ILE A 606 -30.33 25.99 36.38
N GLU A 607 -29.46 26.10 35.38
CA GLU A 607 -29.55 27.15 34.36
C GLU A 607 -30.88 27.08 33.59
N GLN A 608 -31.35 25.87 33.23
CA GLN A 608 -32.63 25.69 32.55
C GLN A 608 -33.84 25.96 33.44
N LEU A 609 -33.80 25.56 34.72
CA LEU A 609 -34.84 25.84 35.70
C LEU A 609 -34.96 27.34 35.98
N GLN A 610 -33.83 28.04 36.14
CA GLN A 610 -33.81 29.50 36.34
C GLN A 610 -34.40 30.28 35.18
N ALA A 611 -34.26 29.78 33.95
CA ALA A 611 -34.81 30.40 32.75
C ALA A 611 -36.31 30.10 32.53
N THR A 612 -36.85 29.06 33.16
CA THR A 612 -38.21 28.54 32.87
C THR A 612 -39.23 29.07 33.88
N LYS A 613 -40.45 29.39 33.42
CA LYS A 613 -41.57 29.81 34.28
C LYS A 613 -42.30 28.57 34.80
N PHE A 614 -41.85 28.02 35.92
CA PHE A 614 -42.42 26.77 36.45
C PHE A 614 -42.80 26.84 37.93
N ILE A 615 -42.45 27.91 38.66
CA ILE A 615 -42.85 28.06 40.06
C ILE A 615 -44.28 28.57 40.10
N PHE A 616 -45.18 27.82 40.73
CA PHE A 616 -46.57 28.19 40.89
C PHE A 616 -46.70 29.24 41.99
N THR A 617 -47.17 30.43 41.60
CA THR A 617 -47.23 31.59 42.48
C THR A 617 -48.62 32.21 42.48
N GLU A 618 -48.95 32.88 43.57
CA GLU A 618 -50.12 33.74 43.71
C GLU A 618 -49.68 35.20 43.93
N THR A 619 -50.55 36.14 43.57
CA THR A 619 -50.25 37.58 43.72
C THR A 619 -51.15 38.17 44.81
N PRO A 620 -50.60 38.70 45.91
CA PRO A 620 -51.40 39.29 46.97
C PRO A 620 -52.29 40.44 46.47
N GLY A 621 -53.59 40.32 46.71
CA GLY A 621 -54.60 41.30 46.29
C GLY A 621 -55.09 41.16 44.84
N ILE A 622 -54.63 40.16 44.10
CA ILE A 622 -55.13 39.79 42.76
C ILE A 622 -55.40 38.29 42.78
N GLU A 623 -56.67 37.87 42.66
CA GLU A 623 -57.07 36.44 42.65
C GLU A 623 -56.67 35.73 41.34
N THR A 624 -55.39 35.81 40.95
CA THR A 624 -54.84 35.11 39.79
C THR A 624 -53.55 34.39 40.16
N THR A 625 -53.53 33.08 39.91
CA THR A 625 -52.34 32.23 40.02
C THR A 625 -51.61 32.17 38.69
N SER A 626 -50.28 32.08 38.72
CA SER A 626 -49.47 31.96 37.50
C SER A 626 -48.13 31.29 37.75
N PHE A 627 -47.57 30.68 36.71
CA PHE A 627 -46.20 30.18 36.73
C PHE A 627 -45.20 31.31 36.48
N ARG A 628 -44.17 31.39 37.33
CA ARG A 628 -43.10 32.39 37.25
C ARG A 628 -41.71 31.76 37.25
N ARG A 629 -40.73 32.53 36.76
CA ARG A 629 -39.32 32.16 36.88
C ARG A 629 -38.89 32.28 38.35
N PRO A 630 -37.89 31.52 38.80
CA PRO A 630 -37.36 31.65 40.16
C PRO A 630 -37.01 33.08 40.58
N ILE A 631 -36.42 33.87 39.67
CA ILE A 631 -36.03 35.26 39.94
C ILE A 631 -37.20 36.25 40.01
N ASP A 632 -38.41 35.84 39.62
CA ASP A 632 -39.64 36.65 39.68
C ASP A 632 -40.58 36.16 40.81
N ALA A 633 -40.17 35.16 41.59
CA ALA A 633 -40.92 34.56 42.69
C ALA A 633 -40.29 34.88 44.06
N TYR A 634 -41.10 34.97 45.11
CA TYR A 634 -40.68 35.25 46.48
C TYR A 634 -41.34 34.29 47.48
N PHE A 635 -40.68 33.98 48.58
CA PHE A 635 -41.34 33.32 49.71
C PHE A 635 -42.22 34.33 50.45
N TRP A 636 -43.30 33.85 51.06
CA TRP A 636 -44.24 34.71 51.77
C TRP A 636 -43.61 35.32 53.02
N SER A 637 -43.70 36.65 53.15
CA SER A 637 -43.45 37.37 54.40
C SER A 637 -44.34 38.59 54.47
N HIS A 638 -44.75 38.98 55.68
CA HIS A 638 -45.64 40.13 55.90
C HIS A 638 -45.03 41.43 55.35
N GLU A 639 -43.70 41.55 55.38
CA GLU A 639 -42.98 42.71 54.85
C GLU A 639 -43.04 42.76 53.32
N LEU A 640 -42.79 41.64 52.65
CA LEU A 640 -42.84 41.56 51.19
C LEU A 640 -44.27 41.73 50.67
N GLU A 641 -45.25 41.13 51.34
CA GLU A 641 -46.67 41.28 51.01
C GLU A 641 -47.08 42.76 51.03
N ALA A 642 -46.76 43.49 52.10
CA ALA A 642 -47.03 44.92 52.20
C ALA A 642 -46.31 45.74 51.12
N TYR A 643 -45.06 45.38 50.80
CA TYR A 643 -44.26 46.06 49.79
C TYR A 643 -44.82 45.87 48.37
N PHE A 644 -45.19 44.64 47.99
CA PHE A 644 -45.64 44.29 46.65
C PHE A 644 -47.16 44.32 46.45
N SER A 645 -47.96 44.49 47.51
CA SER A 645 -49.44 44.47 47.45
C SER A 645 -50.01 45.30 46.29
N GLY A 646 -50.80 44.66 45.43
CA GLY A 646 -51.39 45.27 44.23
C GLY A 646 -50.48 45.33 42.99
N SER A 647 -49.24 44.85 43.08
CA SER A 647 -48.30 44.73 41.95
C SER A 647 -48.31 43.32 41.38
N ASN A 648 -48.45 43.19 40.06
CA ASN A 648 -48.30 41.90 39.37
C ASN A 648 -46.87 41.64 38.86
N THR A 649 -45.89 42.42 39.32
CA THR A 649 -44.49 42.34 38.85
C THR A 649 -43.76 41.12 39.38
N VAL A 650 -44.16 40.62 40.55
CA VAL A 650 -43.59 39.45 41.22
C VAL A 650 -44.72 38.53 41.68
N GLY A 651 -44.41 37.28 42.03
CA GLY A 651 -45.39 36.35 42.62
C GLY A 651 -44.87 35.72 43.90
N PHE A 652 -45.77 35.24 44.75
CA PHE A 652 -45.45 34.60 46.01
C PHE A 652 -45.66 33.09 45.89
N VAL A 653 -44.67 32.32 46.35
CA VAL A 653 -44.74 30.85 46.39
C VAL A 653 -45.82 30.45 47.39
N ARG A 654 -46.71 29.55 46.97
CA ARG A 654 -47.80 29.03 47.80
C ARG A 654 -47.24 28.04 48.85
N PRO A 655 -47.18 28.40 50.15
CA PRO A 655 -46.50 27.58 51.15
C PRO A 655 -47.15 26.20 51.33
N ASP A 656 -48.48 26.15 51.27
CA ASP A 656 -49.25 24.91 51.45
C ASP A 656 -49.25 23.99 50.22
N PHE A 657 -48.68 24.46 49.10
CA PHE A 657 -48.60 23.67 47.87
C PHE A 657 -47.34 22.81 47.81
N TYR A 658 -46.23 23.24 48.45
CA TYR A 658 -44.91 22.63 48.30
C TYR A 658 -44.31 22.16 49.63
N ASP A 659 -43.65 21.00 49.60
CA ASP A 659 -42.93 20.48 50.77
C ASP A 659 -41.58 21.21 50.98
N GLN A 660 -41.01 21.10 52.19
CA GLN A 660 -39.79 21.80 52.61
C GLN A 660 -38.57 21.56 51.68
N SER A 661 -38.45 20.36 51.11
CA SER A 661 -37.36 20.03 50.17
C SER A 661 -37.45 20.81 48.86
N VAL A 662 -38.67 21.08 48.39
CA VAL A 662 -38.92 21.91 47.19
C VAL A 662 -38.59 23.37 47.49
N LEU A 663 -38.94 23.85 48.70
CA LEU A 663 -38.62 25.22 49.11
C LEU A 663 -37.10 25.46 49.15
N ALA A 664 -36.33 24.50 49.66
CA ALA A 664 -34.86 24.57 49.64
C ALA A 664 -34.31 24.62 48.20
N LEU A 665 -34.85 23.81 47.27
CA LEU A 665 -34.51 23.90 45.85
C LEU A 665 -34.84 25.28 45.28
N PHE A 666 -36.02 25.83 45.59
CA PHE A 666 -36.41 27.15 45.09
C PHE A 666 -35.49 28.26 45.60
N GLU A 667 -35.04 28.18 46.84
CA GLU A 667 -34.02 29.07 47.40
C GLU A 667 -32.71 28.99 46.59
N ASP A 668 -32.21 27.78 46.33
CA ASP A 668 -31.02 27.54 45.50
C ASP A 668 -31.16 28.09 44.07
N LEU A 669 -32.37 28.02 43.49
CA LEU A 669 -32.66 28.58 42.16
C LEU A 669 -32.79 30.11 42.17
N GLY A 670 -32.90 30.73 43.35
CA GLY A 670 -32.88 32.17 43.54
C GLY A 670 -34.17 32.78 44.06
N VAL A 671 -35.17 31.99 44.47
CA VAL A 671 -36.33 32.47 45.24
C VAL A 671 -35.87 32.98 46.60
N THR A 672 -36.45 34.07 47.10
CA THR A 672 -35.99 34.70 48.34
C THR A 672 -37.16 35.26 49.14
N ASP A 673 -36.95 35.45 50.44
CA ASP A 673 -37.83 36.09 51.40
C ASP A 673 -37.51 37.58 51.62
N LYS A 674 -36.57 38.15 50.87
CA LYS A 674 -36.11 39.55 50.96
C LYS A 674 -36.18 40.25 49.63
N ILE A 675 -36.49 41.55 49.64
CA ILE A 675 -36.55 42.39 48.44
C ILE A 675 -35.21 42.27 47.69
N ARG A 676 -35.25 41.86 46.42
CA ARG A 676 -34.03 41.76 45.62
C ARG A 676 -33.53 43.15 45.27
N ILE A 677 -32.28 43.41 45.65
CA ILE A 677 -31.57 44.66 45.39
C ILE A 677 -30.27 44.33 44.67
N ARG A 678 -30.17 44.72 43.40
CA ARG A 678 -28.97 44.57 42.58
C ARG A 678 -28.22 45.89 42.60
N CYS A 679 -27.22 45.96 43.46
CA CYS A 679 -26.33 47.10 43.61
C CYS A 679 -24.89 46.61 43.48
N LYS A 680 -24.10 47.26 42.62
CA LYS A 680 -22.67 47.00 42.56
C LYS A 680 -22.00 47.46 43.87
N SER A 681 -21.14 46.62 44.44
CA SER A 681 -20.42 46.90 45.68
C SER A 681 -18.94 47.20 45.43
N LYS A 682 -18.26 47.74 46.44
CA LYS A 682 -16.83 48.08 46.37
C LYS A 682 -15.99 46.80 46.32
N ASN A 683 -15.02 46.72 45.41
CA ASN A 683 -14.05 45.62 45.41
C ASN A 683 -12.89 45.92 46.37
N GLY A 684 -12.92 45.36 47.58
CA GLY A 684 -11.77 45.38 48.50
C GLY A 684 -11.10 46.75 48.68
N SER A 685 -9.82 46.86 48.34
CA SER A 685 -8.93 47.99 48.62
C SER A 685 -9.21 49.28 47.83
N VAL A 686 -10.22 49.31 46.95
CA VAL A 686 -10.57 50.50 46.16
C VAL A 686 -11.91 51.09 46.59
N ASP A 687 -11.91 52.40 46.89
CA ASP A 687 -13.11 53.15 47.30
C ASP A 687 -13.95 53.64 46.10
N TYR A 688 -14.12 52.78 45.09
CA TYR A 688 -14.98 53.05 43.94
C TYR A 688 -15.65 51.78 43.41
N VAL A 689 -16.74 51.98 42.66
CA VAL A 689 -17.50 50.94 41.94
C VAL A 689 -17.34 51.14 40.45
N GLN A 690 -17.07 50.06 39.71
CA GLN A 690 -16.89 50.12 38.26
C GLN A 690 -18.24 50.10 37.54
N LEU A 691 -18.52 51.16 36.77
CA LEU A 691 -19.77 51.33 36.04
C LEU A 691 -19.55 51.00 34.56
N GLU A 692 -20.39 50.13 34.00
CA GLU A 692 -20.31 49.73 32.59
C GLU A 692 -21.06 50.73 31.71
N TYR A 693 -20.39 51.26 30.70
CA TYR A 693 -20.97 52.13 29.69
C TYR A 693 -20.39 51.79 28.32
N LYS A 694 -21.22 51.88 27.26
CA LYS A 694 -20.82 51.50 25.89
C LYS A 694 -19.59 52.24 25.36
N ASN A 695 -19.35 53.48 25.83
CA ASN A 695 -18.20 54.32 25.43
C ASN A 695 -17.53 54.94 26.67
N GLY A 696 -16.38 54.41 27.07
CA GLY A 696 -15.50 54.97 28.12
C GLY A 696 -15.65 54.34 29.51
N TYR A 697 -14.64 54.56 30.36
CA TYR A 697 -14.55 53.98 31.70
C TYR A 697 -15.13 54.94 32.74
N ARG A 698 -16.04 54.43 33.58
CA ARG A 698 -16.67 55.22 34.64
C ARG A 698 -16.54 54.53 35.99
N ARG A 699 -16.27 55.32 37.02
CA ARG A 699 -16.13 54.86 38.41
C ARG A 699 -17.03 55.68 39.32
N GLY A 700 -17.91 55.02 40.06
CA GLY A 700 -18.71 55.63 41.11
C GLY A 700 -17.91 55.68 42.40
N LEU A 701 -17.57 56.88 42.89
CA LEU A 701 -16.77 57.04 44.10
C LEU A 701 -17.57 56.65 45.36
N ARG A 702 -16.87 56.16 46.38
CA ARG A 702 -17.42 55.82 47.71
C ARG A 702 -18.55 54.77 47.68
N GLY A 703 -18.57 53.91 46.67
CA GLY A 703 -19.64 52.91 46.52
C GLY A 703 -20.83 53.37 45.69
N PHE A 704 -20.82 54.58 45.11
CA PHE A 704 -21.98 55.10 44.38
C PHE A 704 -22.31 54.27 43.12
N ASP A 705 -23.41 53.53 43.15
CA ASP A 705 -23.99 52.88 41.97
C ASP A 705 -25.30 53.58 41.54
N PRO A 706 -25.26 54.43 40.49
CA PRO A 706 -26.46 55.08 39.99
C PRO A 706 -27.42 54.11 39.27
N ASN A 707 -26.99 52.87 39.00
CA ASN A 707 -27.78 51.87 38.27
C ASN A 707 -28.35 50.81 39.21
N ILE A 708 -28.44 51.08 40.51
CA ILE A 708 -29.08 50.20 41.49
C ILE A 708 -30.48 49.80 40.98
N GLN A 709 -30.74 48.50 40.94
CA GLN A 709 -32.05 47.96 40.59
C GLN A 709 -32.68 47.34 41.83
N ILE A 710 -33.91 47.74 42.11
CA ILE A 710 -34.70 47.22 43.23
C ILE A 710 -36.00 46.74 42.64
N ASP A 711 -36.33 45.47 42.85
CA ASP A 711 -37.57 44.89 42.33
C ASP A 711 -38.79 45.66 42.87
N GLY A 712 -39.75 46.01 42.01
CA GLY A 712 -41.00 46.67 42.41
C GLY A 712 -40.92 48.14 42.86
N ILE A 713 -39.72 48.74 42.97
CA ILE A 713 -39.55 50.07 43.58
C ILE A 713 -40.36 51.18 42.90
N GLN A 714 -40.48 51.15 41.57
CA GLN A 714 -41.25 52.16 40.83
C GLN A 714 -42.74 52.10 41.20
N TYR A 715 -43.31 50.89 41.20
CA TYR A 715 -44.69 50.69 41.64
C TYR A 715 -44.88 51.11 43.09
N ALA A 716 -43.91 50.76 43.95
CA ALA A 716 -43.98 51.04 45.37
C ALA A 716 -43.96 52.55 45.70
N ILE A 717 -43.16 53.33 44.95
CA ILE A 717 -43.11 54.80 45.07
C ILE A 717 -44.40 55.44 44.54
N MET A 718 -44.96 54.93 43.44
CA MET A 718 -46.17 55.47 42.83
C MET A 718 -47.45 55.17 43.62
N ASN A 719 -47.41 54.18 44.52
CA ASN A 719 -48.56 53.74 45.32
C ASN A 719 -48.19 53.73 46.81
N PRO A 720 -48.05 54.88 47.48
CA PRO A 720 -47.59 54.91 48.86
C PRO A 720 -48.64 54.38 49.86
N SER A 721 -48.21 53.55 50.80
CA SER A 721 -48.91 53.24 52.06
C SER A 721 -47.98 53.50 53.24
N VAL A 722 -48.50 53.52 54.47
CA VAL A 722 -47.68 53.72 55.67
C VAL A 722 -46.61 52.62 55.79
N GLU A 723 -47.02 51.37 55.60
CA GLU A 723 -46.19 50.18 55.69
C GLU A 723 -45.14 50.16 54.57
N ARG A 724 -45.55 50.41 53.33
CA ARG A 724 -44.66 50.45 52.17
C ARG A 724 -43.66 51.59 52.26
N SER A 725 -44.08 52.75 52.74
CA SER A 725 -43.19 53.90 52.96
C SER A 725 -42.16 53.60 54.04
N LYS A 726 -42.55 52.93 55.14
CA LYS A 726 -41.60 52.48 56.17
C LYS A 726 -40.53 51.55 55.58
N ILE A 727 -40.92 50.58 54.75
CA ILE A 727 -39.99 49.66 54.09
C ILE A 727 -39.06 50.41 53.14
N ILE A 728 -39.60 51.28 52.27
CA ILE A 728 -38.80 52.09 51.34
C ILE A 728 -37.78 52.94 52.11
N TRP A 729 -38.18 53.63 53.17
CA TRP A 729 -37.28 54.50 53.90
C TRP A 729 -36.26 53.73 54.73
N ASN A 730 -36.71 52.79 55.56
CA ASN A 730 -35.87 52.14 56.57
C ASN A 730 -35.02 51.01 55.98
N GLU A 731 -35.58 50.23 55.06
CA GLU A 731 -34.93 49.02 54.54
C GLU A 731 -34.18 49.27 53.22
N ILE A 732 -34.57 50.29 52.45
CA ILE A 732 -33.96 50.57 51.14
C ILE A 732 -33.19 51.90 51.18
N ALA A 733 -33.86 53.03 51.38
CA ALA A 733 -33.26 54.35 51.21
C ALA A 733 -32.15 54.65 52.22
N VAL A 734 -32.32 54.28 53.49
CA VAL A 734 -31.27 54.46 54.52
C VAL A 734 -30.06 53.58 54.23
N LYS A 735 -30.28 52.27 54.01
CA LYS A 735 -29.21 51.29 53.78
C LYS A 735 -28.42 51.57 52.49
N TYR A 736 -29.11 51.98 51.43
CA TYR A 736 -28.53 52.29 50.12
C TYR A 736 -28.46 53.79 49.83
N SER A 737 -28.40 54.62 50.89
CA SER A 737 -28.31 56.08 50.78
C SER A 737 -27.14 56.56 49.92
N HIS A 738 -26.04 55.81 49.94
CA HIS A 738 -24.87 56.03 49.12
C HIS A 738 -25.14 55.94 47.60
N CYS A 739 -26.24 55.30 47.17
CA CYS A 739 -26.69 55.19 45.78
C CYS A 739 -27.68 56.30 45.36
N ILE A 740 -28.18 57.10 46.30
CA ILE A 740 -29.12 58.20 46.01
C ILE A 740 -28.39 59.40 45.40
N LYS A 741 -27.17 59.69 45.88
CA LYS A 741 -26.33 60.79 45.39
C LYS A 741 -24.85 60.46 45.55
N GLY A 742 -24.09 60.65 44.47
CA GLY A 742 -22.64 60.47 44.51
C GLY A 742 -21.93 61.13 43.34
N LYS A 743 -20.63 60.83 43.20
CA LYS A 743 -19.77 61.38 42.15
C LYS A 743 -19.33 60.26 41.21
N ILE A 744 -19.40 60.53 39.91
CA ILE A 744 -18.91 59.64 38.87
C ILE A 744 -17.67 60.27 38.26
N LEU A 745 -16.55 59.55 38.31
CA LEU A 745 -15.38 59.86 37.53
C LEU A 745 -15.50 59.22 36.14
N ARG A 746 -15.02 59.93 35.11
CA ARG A 746 -15.05 59.48 33.71
C ARG A 746 -13.65 59.61 33.11
N SER A 747 -13.22 58.60 32.37
CA SER A 747 -11.95 58.63 31.62
C SER A 747 -12.05 57.82 30.33
N SER A 748 -11.16 58.14 29.39
CA SER A 748 -10.91 57.35 28.19
C SER A 748 -9.96 56.17 28.44
N ARG A 749 -9.27 56.11 29.59
CA ARG A 749 -8.33 55.04 29.96
C ARG A 749 -8.92 54.09 31.01
N GLN A 750 -8.61 52.80 30.91
CA GLN A 750 -9.17 51.74 31.77
C GLN A 750 -8.60 51.73 33.19
N ASP A 751 -7.35 52.13 33.32
CA ASP A 751 -6.52 52.07 34.53
C ASP A 751 -6.69 53.28 35.47
N PHE A 752 -7.38 54.34 35.05
CA PHE A 752 -7.38 55.67 35.70
C PHE A 752 -7.95 55.76 37.10
#